data_AF-A0AAU8J7M5-F1
#
_entry.id   AF-A0AAU8J7M5-F1
#
_cell.length_a   1.000
_cell.length_b   1.000
_cell.length_c   1.000
_cell.angle_alpha   90.00
_cell.angle_beta   90.00
_cell.angle_gamma   90.00
#
_symmetry.space_group_name_H-M   'P 1'
#
loop_
_entity.id
_entity.type
_entity.pdbx_description
1 polymer ?
#
loop_
_entity_poly.entity_id
_entity_poly.type
_entity_poly.pdbx_seq_one_letter_code
_entity_poly.pdbx_strand_id
1 'polypeptide(L)'
;MFSQSKKLDKLINQGIDYYKQSQYEAALECFNQAIALNPNCARAYHYRGWLHLANNNPGELLNDLQTVCRLLNDKYYERLVNKIEKIIPQLFYREDSLSWIYCEEDDSWYESYSDIPGGDIYIGIIGDIEAELMEQRSQEFYWLRNWLFARIEEINNLQLKRNKNAKFNQEKLIRYQLPLCNSHSEIAAAIGLSVNGLRYLAFSRNKLHYTRFNIPKKTGGKREISAPLPLLKKAQNWILHNILEKLEIHPAAHGFCRQKSIVTNALPHVGKDVIINIDLKDFFPSISYPQVKGLFKSLGYSETAAVVFGLICTEPRVQKLEIDGESCLVNLKERRLTQGAPSSPAISNLLCKKLDHRLSNMAKKMGFMYTRYADDLTFSGSIDSRENIGRLFKVTNLIVQEEGLAINPDKTKVRWKNRQQDVTGLVVNHKINISRKTLKKFRATLYHIEQDGFRGKHWGQTNTNDLMASIEGFANFVCMVNPEKGAKFKQQVQRIKDTYKKTDQKAHQANHESPKTSAQIYDVVFLIFSALFWLGWTYKKKLEYLRQTYGNTAIKQLRPNQQWEFLNYLLEAIVSQEIKTHLSLADLQSKEIHNFKQVLCCLDYYKGRKCKSYAIPSFIINNTPIWEDKMADYLDFLCRIYREYLRLGWTDNQRENSAAKTYLQEIYHVLSPLALTLKQLQDFLEYLKLQPTPEVCSNSQPDSYEYDFSDSYEYDFSDSYEYDFSDSYEYDFSDSCEYEPPY
;
A
#
# COMPACT_ATOMS: atom_id res chain seq x y z
N MET A 1 -32.92 27.01 4.09
CA MET A 1 -31.82 26.36 4.85
C MET A 1 -30.59 27.25 5.02
N PHE A 2 -29.90 27.74 3.96
CA PHE A 2 -28.68 28.55 4.12
C PHE A 2 -28.86 29.88 4.87
N SER A 3 -30.01 30.53 4.72
CA SER A 3 -30.37 31.78 5.45
C SER A 3 -30.64 31.53 6.94
N GLN A 4 -31.29 30.41 7.29
CA GLN A 4 -31.58 30.04 8.68
C GLN A 4 -30.32 29.64 9.45
N SER A 5 -29.38 28.92 8.83
CA SER A 5 -28.09 28.57 9.47
C SER A 5 -27.25 29.81 9.78
N LYS A 6 -27.16 30.78 8.85
CA LYS A 6 -26.47 32.05 9.13
C LYS A 6 -27.15 32.86 10.24
N LYS A 7 -28.47 32.85 10.29
CA LYS A 7 -29.25 33.52 11.34
C LYS A 7 -28.99 32.86 12.71
N LEU A 8 -28.95 31.53 12.76
CA LEU A 8 -28.65 30.77 13.97
C LEU A 8 -27.25 31.09 14.51
N ASP A 9 -26.21 31.02 13.66
CA ASP A 9 -24.83 31.32 14.07
C ASP A 9 -24.69 32.76 14.57
N LYS A 10 -25.38 33.71 13.93
CA LYS A 10 -25.40 35.11 14.35
C LYS A 10 -26.00 35.25 15.76
N LEU A 11 -27.15 34.64 16.03
CA LEU A 11 -27.80 34.71 17.34
C LEU A 11 -26.94 34.11 18.45
N ILE A 12 -26.30 32.97 18.19
CA ILE A 12 -25.40 32.34 19.18
C ILE A 12 -24.21 33.24 19.48
N ASN A 13 -23.54 33.77 18.45
CA ASN A 13 -22.37 34.62 18.67
C ASN A 13 -22.76 35.94 19.36
N GLN A 14 -23.91 36.53 19.02
CA GLN A 14 -24.44 37.69 19.74
C GLN A 14 -24.74 37.37 21.21
N GLY A 15 -25.35 36.22 21.50
CA GLY A 15 -25.58 35.77 22.87
C GLY A 15 -24.29 35.58 23.67
N ILE A 16 -23.24 35.06 23.04
CA ILE A 16 -21.91 34.91 23.65
C ILE A 16 -21.27 36.27 23.93
N ASP A 17 -21.40 37.23 23.01
CA ASP A 17 -20.88 38.59 23.21
C ASP A 17 -21.59 39.29 24.38
N TYR A 18 -22.92 39.15 24.47
CA TYR A 18 -23.70 39.66 25.60
C TYR A 18 -23.34 38.95 26.91
N TYR A 19 -23.13 37.64 26.89
CA TYR A 19 -22.66 36.88 28.05
C TYR A 19 -21.32 37.41 28.58
N LYS A 20 -20.37 37.71 27.69
CA LYS A 20 -19.06 38.29 28.05
C LYS A 20 -19.16 39.72 28.58
N GLN A 21 -20.17 40.47 28.13
CA GLN A 21 -20.47 41.82 28.60
C GLN A 21 -21.35 41.84 29.87
N SER A 22 -21.60 40.67 30.49
CA SER A 22 -22.49 40.51 31.65
C SER A 22 -23.94 40.96 31.40
N GLN A 23 -24.37 41.03 30.14
CA GLN A 23 -25.75 41.34 29.74
C GLN A 23 -26.58 40.05 29.67
N TYR A 24 -26.87 39.46 30.83
CA TYR A 24 -27.43 38.10 30.93
C TYR A 24 -28.84 37.95 30.35
N GLU A 25 -29.71 38.96 30.47
CA GLU A 25 -31.06 38.93 29.89
C GLU A 25 -31.03 38.91 28.35
N ALA A 26 -30.23 39.79 27.76
CA ALA A 26 -30.04 39.85 26.31
C ALA A 26 -29.39 38.56 25.77
N ALA A 27 -28.42 38.01 26.51
CA ALA A 27 -27.80 36.72 26.17
C ALA A 27 -28.82 35.57 26.20
N LEU A 28 -29.65 35.51 27.25
CA LEU A 28 -30.68 34.49 27.41
C LEU A 28 -31.72 34.55 26.28
N GLU A 29 -32.15 35.76 25.89
CA GLU A 29 -33.04 35.94 24.75
C GLU A 29 -32.43 35.42 23.45
N CYS A 30 -31.17 35.76 23.18
CA CYS A 30 -30.43 35.26 22.01
C CYS A 30 -30.37 33.72 21.96
N PHE A 31 -30.07 33.06 23.08
CA PHE A 31 -30.00 31.59 23.11
C PHE A 31 -31.38 30.93 23.01
N ASN A 32 -32.41 31.50 23.63
CA ASN A 32 -33.79 31.01 23.47
C ASN A 32 -34.27 31.14 22.02
N GLN A 33 -33.97 32.26 21.35
CA GLN A 33 -34.25 32.42 19.93
C GLN A 33 -33.44 31.43 19.06
N ALA A 34 -32.18 31.16 19.40
CA ALA A 34 -31.36 30.17 18.70
C ALA A 34 -31.93 28.74 18.84
N ILE A 35 -32.37 28.35 20.05
CA ILE A 35 -33.01 27.06 20.32
C ILE A 35 -34.37 26.96 19.61
N ALA A 36 -35.17 28.03 19.59
CA ALA A 36 -36.43 28.05 18.84
C ALA A 36 -36.21 27.87 17.33
N LEU A 37 -35.11 28.40 16.78
CA LEU A 37 -34.75 28.22 15.37
C LEU A 37 -34.18 26.81 15.08
N ASN A 38 -33.43 26.24 16.01
CA ASN A 38 -32.88 24.89 15.89
C ASN A 38 -32.84 24.20 17.28
N PRO A 39 -33.85 23.37 17.59
CA PRO A 39 -33.93 22.66 18.87
C PRO A 39 -32.80 21.66 19.12
N ASN A 40 -31.98 21.35 18.11
CA ASN A 40 -30.84 20.44 18.21
C ASN A 40 -29.50 21.19 18.33
N CYS A 41 -29.50 22.48 18.67
CA CYS A 41 -28.29 23.27 18.80
C CYS A 41 -27.62 23.10 20.17
N ALA A 42 -26.77 22.07 20.30
CA ALA A 42 -26.00 21.78 21.51
C ALA A 42 -25.24 22.99 22.09
N ARG A 43 -24.64 23.82 21.22
CA ARG A 43 -23.92 25.03 21.62
C ARG A 43 -24.84 26.04 22.31
N ALA A 44 -26.07 26.23 21.84
CA ALA A 44 -27.01 27.17 22.47
C ALA A 44 -27.46 26.71 23.87
N TYR A 45 -27.75 25.41 24.05
CA TYR A 45 -28.04 24.84 25.37
C TYR A 45 -26.84 24.93 26.32
N HIS A 46 -25.61 24.71 25.84
CA HIS A 46 -24.42 24.85 26.67
C HIS A 46 -24.31 26.24 27.30
N TYR A 47 -24.36 27.30 26.49
CA TYR A 47 -24.24 28.67 26.99
C TYR A 47 -25.46 29.11 27.81
N ARG A 48 -26.66 28.61 27.49
CA ARG A 48 -27.86 28.88 28.28
C ARG A 48 -27.80 28.23 29.66
N GLY A 49 -27.32 26.99 29.77
CA GLY A 49 -27.12 26.32 31.06
C GLY A 49 -26.25 27.14 32.01
N TRP A 50 -25.13 27.67 31.50
CA TRP A 50 -24.24 28.52 32.30
C TRP A 50 -24.85 29.88 32.69
N LEU A 51 -25.78 30.42 31.90
CA LEU A 51 -26.58 31.58 32.31
C LEU A 51 -27.56 31.25 33.45
N HIS A 52 -28.15 30.04 33.45
CA HIS A 52 -29.03 29.63 34.54
C HIS A 52 -28.29 29.60 35.88
N LEU A 53 -27.02 29.20 35.88
CA LEU A 53 -26.17 29.28 37.07
C LEU A 53 -25.92 30.73 37.51
N ALA A 54 -25.69 31.65 36.58
CA ALA A 54 -25.55 33.08 36.91
C ALA A 54 -26.82 33.66 37.55
N ASN A 55 -27.98 33.06 37.28
CA ASN A 55 -29.28 33.36 37.89
C ASN A 55 -29.61 32.47 39.11
N ASN A 56 -28.61 31.81 39.71
CA ASN A 56 -28.73 30.94 40.89
C ASN A 56 -29.64 29.70 40.71
N ASN A 57 -29.72 29.15 39.50
CA ASN A 57 -30.52 27.96 39.18
C ASN A 57 -29.63 26.78 38.72
N PRO A 58 -28.96 26.07 39.64
CA PRO A 58 -28.07 24.96 39.29
C PRO A 58 -28.79 23.74 38.69
N GLY A 59 -30.08 23.55 39.00
CA GLY A 59 -30.90 22.49 38.40
C GLY A 59 -31.12 22.68 36.89
N GLU A 60 -31.38 23.91 36.45
CA GLU A 60 -31.55 24.24 35.02
C GLU A 60 -30.22 24.16 34.26
N LEU A 61 -29.08 24.49 34.90
CA LEU A 61 -27.75 24.23 34.34
C LEU A 61 -27.58 22.75 34.00
N LEU A 62 -27.87 21.85 34.95
CA LEU A 62 -27.72 20.41 34.74
C LEU A 62 -28.64 19.88 33.65
N ASN A 63 -29.89 20.34 33.61
CA ASN A 63 -30.85 19.97 32.58
C ASN A 63 -30.35 20.35 31.17
N ASP A 64 -29.81 21.55 31.00
CA ASP A 64 -29.24 22.01 29.74
C ASP A 64 -27.95 21.24 29.39
N LEU A 65 -27.05 21.00 30.33
CA LEU A 65 -25.83 20.22 30.10
C LEU A 65 -26.14 18.75 29.73
N GLN A 66 -27.13 18.13 30.36
CA GLN A 66 -27.62 16.80 30.00
C GLN A 66 -28.27 16.78 28.62
N THR A 67 -28.95 17.86 28.25
CA THR A 67 -29.45 18.06 26.87
C THR A 67 -28.28 18.12 25.88
N VAL A 68 -27.19 18.81 26.20
CA VAL A 68 -25.97 18.83 25.38
C VAL A 68 -25.38 17.43 25.22
N CYS A 69 -25.27 16.66 26.30
CA CYS A 69 -24.79 15.26 26.24
C CYS A 69 -25.62 14.42 25.27
N ARG A 70 -26.96 14.52 25.35
CA ARG A 70 -27.88 13.81 24.46
C ARG A 70 -27.73 14.24 22.99
N LEU A 71 -27.50 15.53 22.73
CA LEU A 71 -27.37 16.06 21.37
C LEU A 71 -26.02 15.73 20.71
N LEU A 72 -24.94 15.73 21.49
CA LEU A 72 -23.58 15.52 20.97
C LEU A 72 -23.16 14.05 20.94
N ASN A 73 -23.63 13.25 21.89
CA ASN A 73 -23.14 11.89 22.13
C ASN A 73 -21.60 11.81 22.25
N ASP A 74 -20.99 12.85 22.85
CA ASP A 74 -19.54 12.96 23.06
C ASP A 74 -19.18 12.44 24.46
N LYS A 75 -18.55 11.26 24.51
CA LYS A 75 -18.21 10.58 25.78
C LYS A 75 -17.33 11.43 26.69
N TYR A 76 -16.49 12.30 26.13
CA TYR A 76 -15.59 13.16 26.92
C TYR A 76 -16.36 14.30 27.59
N TYR A 77 -17.21 14.99 26.82
CA TYR A 77 -18.14 16.00 27.34
C TYR A 77 -19.05 15.42 28.42
N GLU A 78 -19.61 14.23 28.20
CA GLU A 78 -20.46 13.53 29.18
C GLU A 78 -19.72 13.25 30.49
N ARG A 79 -18.46 12.78 30.42
CA ARG A 79 -17.63 12.56 31.62
C ARG A 79 -17.42 13.84 32.44
N LEU A 80 -17.22 14.97 31.77
CA LEU A 80 -17.04 16.27 32.43
C LEU A 80 -18.34 16.73 33.10
N VAL A 81 -19.49 16.56 32.43
CA VAL A 81 -20.81 16.86 33.01
C VAL A 81 -21.10 15.99 34.23
N ASN A 82 -20.81 14.69 34.17
CA ASN A 82 -21.01 13.76 35.29
C ASN A 82 -20.16 14.13 36.53
N LYS A 83 -19.01 14.78 36.35
CA LYS A 83 -18.21 15.32 37.46
C LYS A 83 -18.87 16.57 38.05
N ILE A 84 -19.33 17.48 37.20
CA ILE A 84 -20.05 18.69 37.62
C ILE A 84 -21.32 18.34 38.39
N GLU A 85 -22.09 17.34 37.95
CA GLU A 85 -23.30 16.87 38.62
C GLU A 85 -23.05 16.39 40.05
N LYS A 86 -21.86 15.82 40.33
CA LYS A 86 -21.47 15.41 41.69
C LYS A 86 -21.04 16.58 42.57
N ILE A 87 -20.44 17.61 41.98
CA ILE A 87 -19.90 18.77 42.69
C ILE A 87 -20.99 19.80 42.98
N ILE A 88 -22.00 19.95 42.12
CA ILE A 88 -23.07 20.95 42.27
C ILE A 88 -23.83 20.83 43.62
N PRO A 89 -24.26 19.64 44.07
CA PRO A 89 -24.86 19.45 45.39
C PRO A 89 -24.01 20.03 46.51
N GLN A 90 -22.70 19.80 46.43
CA GLN A 90 -21.73 20.17 47.47
C GLN A 90 -21.38 21.67 47.49
N LEU A 91 -21.64 22.40 46.40
CA LEU A 91 -21.33 23.82 46.27
C LEU A 91 -22.54 24.73 46.47
N PHE A 92 -23.72 24.28 46.05
CA PHE A 92 -24.91 25.14 45.96
C PHE A 92 -26.05 24.74 46.92
N TYR A 93 -25.98 23.55 47.50
CA TYR A 93 -26.92 23.13 48.53
C TYR A 93 -26.14 23.06 49.84
N ARG A 94 -26.44 23.96 50.78
CA ARG A 94 -25.97 23.79 52.16
C ARG A 94 -26.65 22.55 52.70
N GLU A 95 -25.88 21.53 53.06
CA GLU A 95 -26.32 20.73 54.20
C GLU A 95 -26.38 21.72 55.36
N ASP A 96 -27.54 21.86 56.00
CA ASP A 96 -27.62 22.42 57.34
C ASP A 96 -26.82 21.48 58.26
N SER A 97 -25.49 21.56 58.21
CA SER A 97 -24.64 20.88 59.17
C SER A 97 -24.86 21.60 60.50
N LEU A 98 -25.63 20.95 61.37
CA LEU A 98 -25.53 21.16 62.81
C LEU A 98 -24.06 20.94 63.17
N SER A 99 -23.28 22.02 63.17
CA SER A 99 -21.86 21.97 63.50
C SER A 99 -21.75 21.77 65.00
N TRP A 100 -21.71 20.52 65.44
CA TRP A 100 -21.29 20.20 66.79
C TRP A 100 -19.83 20.64 66.95
N ILE A 101 -19.56 21.51 67.92
CA ILE A 101 -18.25 22.05 68.25
C ILE A 101 -17.64 21.15 69.32
N TYR A 102 -16.55 20.46 69.00
CA TYR A 102 -15.80 19.66 69.98
C TYR A 102 -14.82 20.54 70.75
N CYS A 103 -14.88 20.51 72.08
CA CYS A 103 -13.96 21.21 72.95
C CYS A 103 -12.95 20.19 73.51
N GLU A 104 -11.67 20.32 73.13
CA GLU A 104 -10.61 19.39 73.58
C GLU A 104 -10.33 19.49 75.08
N GLU A 105 -10.62 20.62 75.72
CA GLU A 105 -10.32 20.84 77.14
C GLU A 105 -11.24 20.07 78.08
N ASP A 106 -12.48 19.81 77.66
CA ASP A 106 -13.49 19.10 78.45
C ASP A 106 -14.05 17.84 77.77
N ASP A 107 -13.48 17.45 76.62
CA ASP A 107 -13.83 16.27 75.84
C ASP A 107 -15.35 16.18 75.51
N SER A 108 -15.98 17.35 75.28
CA SER A 108 -17.43 17.47 75.07
C SER A 108 -17.79 18.13 73.73
N TRP A 109 -18.97 17.79 73.20
CA TRP A 109 -19.53 18.35 71.96
C TRP A 109 -20.66 19.34 72.27
N TYR A 110 -20.63 20.52 71.63
CA TYR A 110 -21.55 21.63 71.85
C TYR A 110 -22.30 21.99 70.57
N GLU A 111 -23.60 22.31 70.66
CA GLU A 111 -24.38 22.73 69.48
C GLU A 111 -24.14 24.20 69.10
N SER A 112 -23.59 25.02 70.02
CA SER A 112 -23.34 26.45 69.83
C SER A 112 -22.11 26.93 70.63
N TYR A 113 -21.38 27.92 70.07
CA TYR A 113 -20.22 28.57 70.72
C TYR A 113 -20.57 29.23 72.07
N SER A 114 -21.83 29.61 72.26
CA SER A 114 -22.34 30.21 73.51
C SER A 114 -22.37 29.24 74.70
N ASP A 115 -22.31 27.95 74.43
CA ASP A 115 -22.52 26.91 75.43
C ASP A 115 -21.20 26.39 76.02
N ILE A 116 -20.06 26.87 75.49
CA ILE A 116 -18.70 26.52 75.93
C ILE A 116 -18.35 27.37 77.17
N PRO A 117 -18.07 26.75 78.34
CA PRO A 117 -17.77 27.49 79.56
C PRO A 117 -16.35 28.08 79.53
N GLY A 118 -16.25 29.42 79.50
CA GLY A 118 -14.96 30.13 79.56
C GLY A 118 -14.43 30.53 78.18
N GLY A 119 -15.03 31.57 77.60
CA GLY A 119 -14.59 32.14 76.33
C GLY A 119 -13.23 32.83 76.47
N ASP A 120 -12.18 32.15 76.01
CA ASP A 120 -11.04 32.67 75.24
C ASP A 120 -10.02 31.53 75.03
N ILE A 121 -10.41 30.49 74.29
CA ILE A 121 -9.54 29.38 73.90
C ILE A 121 -9.61 29.21 72.38
N TYR A 122 -8.43 29.08 71.77
CA TYR A 122 -8.24 28.95 70.32
C TYR A 122 -8.66 27.53 69.87
N ILE A 123 -9.88 27.38 69.35
CA ILE A 123 -10.42 26.12 68.82
C ILE A 123 -10.32 26.16 67.28
N GLY A 124 -9.67 25.17 66.68
CA GLY A 124 -9.69 24.98 65.21
C GLY A 124 -11.08 24.56 64.76
N ILE A 125 -11.76 25.40 63.98
CA ILE A 125 -13.15 25.19 63.58
C ILE A 125 -13.19 24.20 62.40
N ILE A 126 -14.11 23.22 62.42
CA ILE A 126 -14.47 22.38 61.25
C ILE A 126 -14.77 23.26 60.02
N GLY A 127 -15.25 24.48 60.24
CA GLY A 127 -15.50 25.51 59.23
C GLY A 127 -14.28 25.93 58.42
N ASP A 128 -13.05 25.85 58.94
CA ASP A 128 -11.84 26.21 58.17
C ASP A 128 -11.48 25.11 57.17
N ILE A 129 -11.62 23.83 57.56
CA ILE A 129 -11.46 22.68 56.66
C ILE A 129 -12.60 22.64 55.64
N GLU A 130 -13.83 22.91 56.06
CA GLU A 130 -14.97 23.00 55.14
C GLU A 130 -14.83 24.16 54.16
N ALA A 131 -14.31 25.32 54.59
CA ALA A 131 -14.02 26.45 53.72
C ALA A 131 -12.91 26.14 52.71
N GLU A 132 -11.82 25.50 53.14
CA GLU A 132 -10.72 25.08 52.26
C GLU A 132 -11.19 24.01 51.25
N LEU A 133 -11.98 23.03 51.70
CA LEU A 133 -12.60 22.03 50.83
C LEU A 133 -13.61 22.67 49.86
N MET A 134 -14.41 23.65 50.29
CA MET A 134 -15.29 24.41 49.42
C MET A 134 -14.52 25.24 48.40
N GLU A 135 -13.40 25.83 48.78
CA GLU A 135 -12.52 26.57 47.88
C GLU A 135 -11.92 25.63 46.82
N GLN A 136 -11.38 24.48 47.24
CA GLN A 136 -10.86 23.45 46.32
C GLN A 136 -11.95 22.92 45.37
N ARG A 137 -13.15 22.62 45.87
CA ARG A 137 -14.30 22.19 45.04
C ARG A 137 -14.74 23.29 44.07
N SER A 138 -14.68 24.55 44.49
CA SER A 138 -14.98 25.70 43.63
C SER A 138 -13.95 25.84 42.51
N GLN A 139 -12.65 25.68 42.82
CA GLN A 139 -11.58 25.66 41.82
C GLN A 139 -11.75 24.50 40.83
N GLU A 140 -12.05 23.29 41.32
CA GLU A 140 -12.34 22.12 40.46
C GLU A 140 -13.55 22.39 39.56
N PHE A 141 -14.62 22.99 40.08
CA PHE A 141 -15.81 23.35 39.31
C PHE A 141 -15.50 24.34 38.18
N TYR A 142 -14.74 25.42 38.48
CA TYR A 142 -14.32 26.38 37.45
C TYR A 142 -13.40 25.75 36.40
N TRP A 143 -12.54 24.82 36.81
CA TRP A 143 -11.70 24.07 35.89
C TRP A 143 -12.53 23.20 34.94
N LEU A 144 -13.49 22.42 35.47
CA LEU A 144 -14.40 21.59 34.67
C LEU A 144 -15.25 22.44 33.71
N ARG A 145 -15.74 23.59 34.19
CA ARG A 145 -16.46 24.57 33.37
C ARG A 145 -15.61 24.99 32.17
N ASN A 146 -14.37 25.42 32.39
CA ASN A 146 -13.49 25.90 31.33
C ASN A 146 -13.19 24.79 30.31
N TRP A 147 -13.00 23.55 30.75
CA TRP A 147 -12.86 22.40 29.86
C TRP A 147 -14.10 22.12 29.01
N LEU A 148 -15.31 22.23 29.58
CA LEU A 148 -16.54 22.10 28.82
C LEU A 148 -16.70 23.20 27.77
N PHE A 149 -16.34 24.46 28.10
CA PHE A 149 -16.30 25.56 27.13
C PHE A 149 -15.30 25.31 26.00
N ALA A 150 -14.09 24.83 26.32
CA ALA A 150 -13.11 24.48 25.30
C ALA A 150 -13.62 23.35 24.40
N ARG A 151 -14.22 22.30 24.99
CA ARG A 151 -14.70 21.13 24.25
C ARG A 151 -15.89 21.46 23.33
N ILE A 152 -16.86 22.27 23.79
CA ILE A 152 -18.01 22.63 22.94
C ILE A 152 -17.58 23.45 21.72
N GLU A 153 -16.60 24.35 21.90
CA GLU A 153 -16.04 25.15 20.80
C GLU A 153 -15.21 24.29 19.84
N GLU A 154 -14.43 23.34 20.36
CA GLU A 154 -13.70 22.36 19.55
C GLU A 154 -14.66 21.55 18.66
N ILE A 155 -15.71 20.98 19.25
CA ILE A 155 -16.73 20.19 18.53
C ILE A 155 -17.39 21.05 17.44
N ASN A 156 -17.75 22.29 17.76
CA ASN A 156 -18.33 23.22 16.79
C ASN A 156 -17.37 23.52 15.63
N ASN A 157 -16.09 23.80 15.93
CA ASN A 157 -15.06 24.04 14.92
C ASN A 157 -14.85 22.83 14.00
N LEU A 158 -14.83 21.62 14.56
CA LEU A 158 -14.78 20.38 13.80
C LEU A 158 -15.99 20.23 12.87
N GLN A 159 -17.20 20.57 13.34
CA GLN A 159 -18.42 20.51 12.54
C GLN A 159 -18.39 21.53 11.40
N LEU A 160 -17.95 22.76 11.63
CA LEU A 160 -17.77 23.78 10.59
C LEU A 160 -16.76 23.32 9.53
N LYS A 161 -15.64 22.73 9.95
CA LYS A 161 -14.63 22.16 9.06
C LYS A 161 -15.21 21.01 8.22
N ARG A 162 -15.98 20.10 8.83
CA ARG A 162 -16.69 19.01 8.12
C ARG A 162 -17.66 19.56 7.08
N ASN A 163 -18.49 20.55 7.44
CA ASN A 163 -19.43 21.19 6.52
C ASN A 163 -18.73 21.87 5.34
N LYS A 164 -17.61 22.55 5.60
CA LYS A 164 -16.77 23.15 4.55
C LYS A 164 -16.19 22.07 3.62
N ASN A 165 -15.70 20.98 4.18
CA ASN A 165 -15.10 19.87 3.43
C ASN A 165 -16.12 19.08 2.62
N ALA A 166 -17.38 19.03 3.08
CA ALA A 166 -18.49 18.40 2.38
C ALA A 166 -18.96 19.18 1.15
N LYS A 167 -18.61 20.46 0.99
CA LYS A 167 -18.98 21.25 -0.20
C LYS A 167 -18.30 20.70 -1.45
N PHE A 168 -19.10 20.46 -2.48
CA PHE A 168 -18.67 20.02 -3.80
C PHE A 168 -19.44 20.78 -4.89
N ASN A 169 -18.96 20.71 -6.14
CA ASN A 169 -19.60 21.33 -7.30
C ASN A 169 -20.31 20.26 -8.13
N GLN A 170 -21.60 20.08 -7.86
CA GLN A 170 -22.43 19.09 -8.53
C GLN A 170 -22.55 19.34 -10.05
N GLU A 171 -22.70 20.60 -10.47
CA GLU A 171 -22.84 20.96 -11.89
C GLU A 171 -21.62 20.54 -12.71
N LYS A 172 -20.41 20.75 -12.18
CA LYS A 172 -19.17 20.29 -12.82
C LYS A 172 -19.11 18.78 -12.93
N LEU A 173 -19.46 18.06 -11.87
CA LEU A 173 -19.46 16.60 -11.88
C LEU A 173 -20.45 16.06 -12.91
N ILE A 174 -21.66 16.63 -12.99
CA ILE A 174 -22.66 16.27 -14.01
C ILE A 174 -22.17 16.60 -15.41
N ARG A 175 -21.59 17.79 -15.63
CA ARG A 175 -21.04 18.22 -16.91
C ARG A 175 -19.99 17.25 -17.45
N TYR A 176 -19.13 16.74 -16.58
CA TYR A 176 -18.10 15.75 -16.93
C TYR A 176 -18.59 14.30 -16.84
N GLN A 177 -19.87 14.07 -16.55
CA GLN A 177 -20.48 12.74 -16.38
C GLN A 177 -19.75 11.88 -15.32
N LEU A 178 -19.34 12.53 -14.23
CA LEU A 178 -18.60 11.93 -13.12
C LEU A 178 -19.53 11.46 -12.00
N PRO A 179 -19.16 10.39 -11.27
CA PRO A 179 -19.97 9.88 -10.17
C PRO A 179 -20.07 10.89 -9.02
N LEU A 180 -21.27 11.08 -8.50
CA LEU A 180 -21.56 11.90 -7.33
C LEU A 180 -21.22 11.13 -6.04
N CYS A 181 -19.93 11.00 -5.75
CA CYS A 181 -19.43 10.35 -4.54
C CYS A 181 -18.48 11.29 -3.79
N ASN A 182 -18.98 11.90 -2.72
CA ASN A 182 -18.35 12.99 -1.98
C ASN A 182 -18.16 12.69 -0.49
N SER A 183 -18.70 11.57 0.01
CA SER A 183 -18.48 11.04 1.36
C SER A 183 -17.73 9.70 1.33
N HIS A 184 -17.12 9.31 2.46
CA HIS A 184 -16.45 8.01 2.57
C HIS A 184 -17.37 6.83 2.24
N SER A 185 -18.64 6.88 2.69
CA SER A 185 -19.63 5.84 2.44
C SER A 185 -20.01 5.77 0.97
N GLU A 186 -20.25 6.90 0.32
CA GLU A 186 -20.54 6.95 -1.12
C GLU A 186 -19.38 6.43 -1.96
N ILE A 187 -18.14 6.83 -1.63
CA ILE A 187 -16.94 6.38 -2.36
C ILE A 187 -16.75 4.87 -2.18
N ALA A 188 -16.88 4.37 -0.96
CA ALA A 188 -16.75 2.95 -0.66
C ALA A 188 -17.80 2.14 -1.42
N ALA A 189 -19.07 2.57 -1.39
CA ALA A 189 -20.16 1.95 -2.13
C ALA A 189 -19.89 1.97 -3.64
N ALA A 190 -19.45 3.10 -4.19
CA ALA A 190 -19.17 3.24 -5.62
C ALA A 190 -18.06 2.31 -6.11
N ILE A 191 -16.99 2.13 -5.32
CA ILE A 191 -15.87 1.22 -5.64
C ILE A 191 -16.23 -0.26 -5.36
N GLY A 192 -17.25 -0.51 -4.54
CA GLY A 192 -17.59 -1.84 -4.04
C GLY A 192 -16.62 -2.32 -2.96
N LEU A 193 -16.42 -1.48 -1.95
CA LEU A 193 -15.63 -1.70 -0.73
C LEU A 193 -16.48 -1.38 0.51
N SER A 194 -16.08 -1.93 1.67
CA SER A 194 -16.57 -1.41 2.94
C SER A 194 -15.88 -0.08 3.28
N VAL A 195 -16.50 0.74 4.14
CA VAL A 195 -15.86 1.99 4.64
C VAL A 195 -14.53 1.68 5.32
N ASN A 196 -14.45 0.58 6.08
CA ASN A 196 -13.19 0.14 6.69
C ASN A 196 -12.16 -0.29 5.64
N GLY A 197 -12.58 -0.96 4.56
CA GLY A 197 -11.70 -1.30 3.44
C GLY A 197 -11.16 -0.06 2.71
N LEU A 198 -12.00 0.97 2.53
CA LEU A 198 -11.58 2.25 1.97
C LEU A 198 -10.57 2.95 2.89
N ARG A 199 -10.86 3.00 4.20
CA ARG A 199 -9.97 3.58 5.21
C ARG A 199 -8.64 2.85 5.25
N TYR A 200 -8.66 1.53 5.17
CA TYR A 200 -7.47 0.70 5.12
C TYR A 200 -6.58 1.08 3.93
N LEU A 201 -7.14 1.31 2.74
CA LEU A 201 -6.34 1.69 1.57
C LEU A 201 -5.81 3.14 1.63
N ALA A 202 -6.61 4.07 2.15
CA ALA A 202 -6.29 5.49 2.09
C ALA A 202 -5.41 5.96 3.27
N PHE A 203 -5.65 5.46 4.49
CA PHE A 203 -5.10 6.04 5.73
C PHE A 203 -4.15 5.12 6.50
N SER A 204 -3.85 3.90 6.02
CA SER A 204 -2.89 3.03 6.69
C SER A 204 -1.47 3.60 6.63
N ARG A 205 -0.92 4.00 7.78
CA ARG A 205 0.46 4.54 7.89
C ARG A 205 1.53 3.44 7.83
N ASN A 206 1.25 2.27 8.38
CA ASN A 206 2.23 1.18 8.60
C ASN A 206 2.06 -0.03 7.65
N LYS A 207 1.21 0.08 6.63
CA LYS A 207 0.96 -1.01 5.67
C LYS A 207 1.32 -0.56 4.26
N LEU A 208 2.05 -1.40 3.55
CA LEU A 208 2.40 -1.17 2.16
C LEU A 208 1.34 -1.81 1.26
N HIS A 209 0.74 -0.99 0.40
CA HIS A 209 -0.23 -1.45 -0.60
C HIS A 209 0.40 -1.69 -1.98
N TYR A 210 1.74 -1.74 -2.03
CA TYR A 210 2.52 -1.91 -3.25
C TYR A 210 3.61 -2.96 -3.05
N THR A 211 3.87 -3.73 -4.10
CA THR A 211 5.05 -4.60 -4.24
C THR A 211 6.07 -3.89 -5.10
N ARG A 212 7.30 -3.75 -4.60
CA ARG A 212 8.39 -3.06 -5.30
C ARG A 212 9.39 -4.06 -5.86
N PHE A 213 9.76 -3.91 -7.12
CA PHE A 213 10.77 -4.74 -7.77
C PHE A 213 11.53 -3.96 -8.84
N ASN A 214 12.71 -4.44 -9.20
CA ASN A 214 13.56 -3.78 -10.18
C ASN A 214 13.50 -4.50 -11.53
N ILE A 215 13.42 -3.71 -12.60
CA ILE A 215 13.59 -4.18 -13.98
C ILE A 215 14.82 -3.53 -14.63
N PRO A 216 15.55 -4.23 -15.50
CA PRO A 216 16.71 -3.66 -16.18
C PRO A 216 16.28 -2.54 -17.14
N LYS A 217 17.00 -1.42 -17.13
CA LYS A 217 16.84 -0.36 -18.15
C LYS A 217 17.56 -0.76 -19.44
N LYS A 218 17.02 -0.35 -20.59
CA LYS A 218 17.64 -0.57 -21.92
C LYS A 218 19.03 0.06 -22.05
N THR A 219 19.28 1.15 -21.33
CA THR A 219 20.55 1.91 -21.33
C THR A 219 21.52 1.47 -20.23
N GLY A 220 21.20 0.40 -19.49
CA GLY A 220 21.92 0.01 -18.28
C GLY A 220 21.30 0.60 -17.00
N GLY A 221 21.56 -0.05 -15.87
CA GLY A 221 20.96 0.27 -14.56
C GLY A 221 19.61 -0.39 -14.30
N LYS A 222 19.02 -0.09 -13.14
CA LYS A 222 17.74 -0.64 -12.68
C LYS A 222 16.63 0.43 -12.69
N ARG A 223 15.40 0.01 -12.96
CA ARG A 223 14.18 0.81 -12.82
C ARG A 223 13.32 0.15 -11.76
N GLU A 224 13.08 0.85 -10.67
CA GLU A 224 12.13 0.42 -9.66
C GLU A 224 10.70 0.55 -10.19
N ILE A 225 9.91 -0.49 -10.02
CA ILE A 225 8.48 -0.58 -10.33
C ILE A 225 7.75 -0.79 -9.01
N SER A 226 6.69 -0.01 -8.79
CA SER A 226 5.76 -0.18 -7.70
C SER A 226 4.43 -0.68 -8.24
N ALA A 227 4.17 -1.98 -8.10
CA ALA A 227 2.91 -2.59 -8.52
C ALA A 227 1.90 -2.60 -7.35
N PRO A 228 0.69 -2.03 -7.51
CA PRO A 228 -0.31 -2.05 -6.45
C PRO A 228 -0.83 -3.47 -6.19
N LEU A 229 -1.09 -3.79 -4.92
CA LEU A 229 -1.74 -5.03 -4.51
C LEU A 229 -3.17 -5.10 -5.07
N PRO A 230 -3.76 -6.31 -5.22
CA PRO A 230 -5.03 -6.50 -5.93
C PRO A 230 -6.18 -5.58 -5.48
N LEU A 231 -6.33 -5.37 -4.17
CA LEU A 231 -7.40 -4.53 -3.62
C LEU A 231 -7.20 -3.05 -3.97
N LEU A 232 -5.97 -2.53 -3.84
CA LEU A 232 -5.66 -1.15 -4.25
C LEU A 232 -5.80 -0.98 -5.76
N LYS A 233 -5.32 -1.98 -6.53
CA LYS A 233 -5.44 -2.00 -7.99
C LYS A 233 -6.90 -1.96 -8.45
N LYS A 234 -7.81 -2.66 -7.76
CA LYS A 234 -9.27 -2.59 -8.00
C LYS A 234 -9.78 -1.15 -7.82
N ALA A 235 -9.42 -0.49 -6.70
CA ALA A 235 -9.84 0.88 -6.45
C ALA A 235 -9.28 1.86 -7.50
N GLN A 236 -8.00 1.73 -7.86
CA GLN A 236 -7.37 2.58 -8.87
C GLN A 236 -7.95 2.35 -10.28
N ASN A 237 -8.28 1.11 -10.65
CA ASN A 237 -8.98 0.81 -11.91
C ASN A 237 -10.38 1.41 -11.93
N TRP A 238 -11.10 1.35 -10.80
CA TRP A 238 -12.41 1.99 -10.70
C TRP A 238 -12.30 3.50 -10.94
N ILE A 239 -11.34 4.17 -10.30
CA ILE A 239 -11.07 5.61 -10.51
C ILE A 239 -10.70 5.89 -11.98
N LEU A 240 -9.83 5.05 -12.56
CA LEU A 240 -9.42 5.16 -13.97
C LEU A 240 -10.62 5.16 -14.91
N HIS A 241 -11.47 4.14 -14.82
CA HIS A 241 -12.57 3.93 -15.78
C HIS A 241 -13.77 4.84 -15.54
N ASN A 242 -14.09 5.15 -14.28
CA ASN A 242 -15.29 5.91 -13.95
C ASN A 242 -15.07 7.41 -13.86
N ILE A 243 -13.82 7.85 -13.69
CA ILE A 243 -13.45 9.26 -13.53
C ILE A 243 -12.46 9.68 -14.61
N LEU A 244 -11.25 9.12 -14.62
CA LEU A 244 -10.13 9.71 -15.37
C LEU A 244 -10.26 9.58 -16.89
N GLU A 245 -10.74 8.43 -17.39
CA GLU A 245 -10.87 8.19 -18.84
C GLU A 245 -12.01 8.98 -19.51
N LYS A 246 -12.92 9.56 -18.72
CA LYS A 246 -14.00 10.42 -19.23
C LYS A 246 -13.53 11.84 -19.54
N LEU A 247 -12.33 12.20 -19.09
CA LEU A 247 -11.82 13.55 -19.15
C LEU A 247 -11.00 13.79 -20.42
N GLU A 248 -11.18 14.97 -21.01
CA GLU A 248 -10.44 15.36 -22.20
C GLU A 248 -8.97 15.66 -21.91
N ILE A 249 -8.10 14.92 -22.58
CA ILE A 249 -6.65 15.15 -22.62
C ILE A 249 -6.26 16.07 -23.77
N HIS A 250 -5.05 16.65 -23.71
CA HIS A 250 -4.55 17.49 -24.80
C HIS A 250 -4.27 16.65 -26.08
N PRO A 251 -4.62 17.13 -27.29
CA PRO A 251 -4.44 16.38 -28.54
C PRO A 251 -2.98 15.98 -28.86
N ALA A 252 -2.01 16.76 -28.35
CA ALA A 252 -0.59 16.48 -28.50
C ALA A 252 -0.07 15.35 -27.59
N ALA A 253 -0.88 14.86 -26.64
CA ALA A 253 -0.52 13.73 -25.78
C ALA A 253 -0.89 12.40 -26.46
N HIS A 254 0.11 11.56 -26.73
CA HIS A 254 -0.05 10.24 -27.37
C HIS A 254 0.28 9.07 -26.44
N GLY A 255 1.07 9.30 -25.38
CA GLY A 255 1.44 8.26 -24.42
C GLY A 255 0.25 7.92 -23.51
N PHE A 256 -0.06 6.62 -23.37
CA PHE A 256 -1.14 6.12 -22.51
C PHE A 256 -2.55 6.59 -22.87
N CYS A 257 -2.76 7.02 -24.11
CA CYS A 257 -4.06 7.47 -24.59
C CYS A 257 -4.72 6.36 -25.41
N ARG A 258 -6.03 6.13 -25.22
CA ARG A 258 -6.80 5.19 -26.04
C ARG A 258 -6.68 5.57 -27.51
N GLN A 259 -6.52 4.56 -28.38
CA GLN A 259 -6.36 4.72 -29.84
C GLN A 259 -5.14 5.54 -30.29
N LYS A 260 -4.24 5.92 -29.38
CA LYS A 260 -2.94 6.48 -29.71
C LYS A 260 -1.86 5.43 -29.48
N SER A 261 -0.76 5.60 -30.20
CA SER A 261 0.40 4.72 -30.13
C SER A 261 1.66 5.48 -30.52
N ILE A 262 2.81 4.82 -30.38
CA ILE A 262 4.09 5.33 -30.88
C ILE A 262 4.04 5.68 -32.38
N VAL A 263 3.16 5.04 -33.17
CA VAL A 263 2.97 5.36 -34.59
C VAL A 263 2.30 6.72 -34.72
N THR A 264 1.18 6.92 -34.01
CA THR A 264 0.47 8.21 -34.04
C THR A 264 1.33 9.35 -33.53
N ASN A 265 2.23 9.09 -32.57
CA ASN A 265 3.18 10.07 -32.05
C ASN A 265 4.26 10.43 -33.07
N ALA A 266 4.76 9.43 -33.80
CA ALA A 266 5.81 9.61 -34.80
C ALA A 266 5.31 10.24 -36.12
N LEU A 267 4.06 9.99 -36.51
CA LEU A 267 3.46 10.43 -37.78
C LEU A 267 3.62 11.93 -38.07
N PRO A 268 3.32 12.84 -37.13
CA PRO A 268 3.50 14.27 -37.36
C PRO A 268 4.93 14.64 -37.76
N HIS A 269 5.94 13.91 -37.28
CA HIS A 269 7.34 14.28 -37.44
C HIS A 269 8.01 13.70 -38.70
N VAL A 270 7.28 12.96 -39.53
CA VAL A 270 7.82 12.33 -40.73
C VAL A 270 8.31 13.37 -41.75
N GLY A 271 9.50 13.16 -42.31
CA GLY A 271 10.04 13.99 -43.39
C GLY A 271 10.63 15.34 -42.97
N LYS A 272 10.68 15.64 -41.67
CA LYS A 272 11.10 16.94 -41.14
C LYS A 272 12.63 17.07 -41.11
N ASP A 273 13.13 18.29 -41.31
CA ASP A 273 14.57 18.53 -41.46
C ASP A 273 15.34 18.38 -40.15
N VAL A 274 14.68 18.65 -39.02
CA VAL A 274 15.22 18.47 -37.67
C VAL A 274 14.18 17.84 -36.74
N ILE A 275 14.64 16.93 -35.87
CA ILE A 275 13.87 16.37 -34.76
C ILE A 275 14.62 16.61 -33.46
N ILE A 276 13.92 17.11 -32.45
CA ILE A 276 14.44 17.38 -31.13
C ILE A 276 13.62 16.56 -30.14
N ASN A 277 14.28 15.65 -29.43
CA ASN A 277 13.67 14.86 -28.37
C ASN A 277 14.19 15.34 -27.01
N ILE A 278 13.29 15.64 -26.09
CA ILE A 278 13.59 16.09 -24.73
C ILE A 278 12.89 15.12 -23.77
N ASP A 279 13.66 14.48 -22.88
CA ASP A 279 13.16 13.54 -21.86
C ASP A 279 12.96 14.30 -20.54
N LEU A 280 11.88 14.00 -19.81
CA LEU A 280 11.63 14.56 -18.48
C LEU A 280 12.23 13.65 -17.39
N LYS A 281 12.96 14.26 -16.46
CA LYS A 281 13.57 13.55 -15.32
C LYS A 281 12.49 13.14 -14.32
N ASP A 282 12.56 11.88 -13.87
CA ASP A 282 11.73 11.31 -12.79
C ASP A 282 10.22 11.60 -12.91
N PHE A 283 9.71 11.58 -14.15
CA PHE A 283 8.38 12.08 -14.52
C PHE A 283 7.23 11.72 -13.57
N PHE A 284 7.03 10.43 -13.25
CA PHE A 284 5.97 10.03 -12.30
C PHE A 284 6.27 10.48 -10.87
N PRO A 285 7.46 10.16 -10.29
CA PRO A 285 7.84 10.67 -8.97
C PRO A 285 7.77 12.20 -8.79
N SER A 286 7.93 12.99 -9.85
CA SER A 286 7.81 14.45 -9.80
C SER A 286 6.37 14.94 -9.59
N ILE A 287 5.37 14.09 -9.80
CA ILE A 287 3.96 14.43 -9.58
C ILE A 287 3.57 14.06 -8.16
N SER A 288 3.31 15.08 -7.35
CA SER A 288 3.07 14.99 -5.91
C SER A 288 1.59 14.82 -5.54
N TYR A 289 1.33 14.30 -4.33
CA TYR A 289 -0.03 14.18 -3.80
C TYR A 289 -0.84 15.49 -3.79
N PRO A 290 -0.29 16.65 -3.42
CA PRO A 290 -1.02 17.92 -3.53
C PRO A 290 -1.55 18.20 -4.94
N GLN A 291 -0.77 17.89 -5.98
CA GLN A 291 -1.20 18.06 -7.37
C GLN A 291 -2.32 17.07 -7.74
N VAL A 292 -2.21 15.80 -7.31
CA VAL A 292 -3.24 14.78 -7.55
C VAL A 292 -4.53 15.10 -6.80
N LYS A 293 -4.45 15.52 -5.53
CA LYS A 293 -5.60 16.02 -4.75
C LYS A 293 -6.23 17.23 -5.44
N GLY A 294 -5.40 18.18 -5.86
CA GLY A 294 -5.81 19.38 -6.58
C GLY A 294 -6.55 19.07 -7.89
N LEU A 295 -6.12 18.04 -8.63
CA LEU A 295 -6.83 17.55 -9.81
C LEU A 295 -8.27 17.16 -9.46
N PHE A 296 -8.48 16.26 -8.51
CA PHE A 296 -9.83 15.83 -8.13
C PHE A 296 -10.68 16.99 -7.60
N LYS A 297 -10.08 17.90 -6.81
CA LYS A 297 -10.75 19.11 -6.34
C LYS A 297 -11.21 20.00 -7.51
N SER A 298 -10.36 20.16 -8.53
CA SER A 298 -10.65 20.98 -9.71
C SER A 298 -11.82 20.46 -10.55
N LEU A 299 -12.03 19.12 -10.54
CA LEU A 299 -13.15 18.44 -11.20
C LEU A 299 -14.50 18.70 -10.52
N GLY A 300 -14.49 19.21 -9.28
CA GLY A 300 -15.71 19.52 -8.53
C GLY A 300 -15.97 18.61 -7.33
N TYR A 301 -15.09 17.68 -7.02
CA TYR A 301 -15.24 16.82 -5.83
C TYR A 301 -15.11 17.59 -4.51
N SER A 302 -15.71 17.04 -3.46
CA SER A 302 -15.54 17.51 -2.07
C SER A 302 -14.08 17.41 -1.61
N GLU A 303 -13.72 18.09 -0.52
CA GLU A 303 -12.37 17.94 0.04
C GLU A 303 -12.12 16.49 0.47
N THR A 304 -13.13 15.86 1.08
CA THR A 304 -13.08 14.46 1.51
C THR A 304 -12.79 13.52 0.35
N ALA A 305 -13.51 13.63 -0.77
CA ALA A 305 -13.30 12.79 -1.93
C ALA A 305 -11.93 13.03 -2.59
N ALA A 306 -11.53 14.30 -2.72
CA ALA A 306 -10.23 14.64 -3.30
C ALA A 306 -9.06 14.05 -2.48
N VAL A 307 -9.14 14.09 -1.15
CA VAL A 307 -8.15 13.47 -0.25
C VAL A 307 -8.10 11.96 -0.47
N VAL A 308 -9.26 11.29 -0.42
CA VAL A 308 -9.33 9.82 -0.57
C VAL A 308 -8.79 9.37 -1.93
N PHE A 309 -9.22 10.00 -3.02
CA PHE A 309 -8.72 9.67 -4.36
C PHE A 309 -7.23 9.97 -4.50
N GLY A 310 -6.76 11.10 -3.96
CA GLY A 310 -5.35 11.45 -3.94
C GLY A 310 -4.51 10.39 -3.21
N LEU A 311 -4.96 9.92 -2.05
CA LEU A 311 -4.27 8.90 -1.26
C LEU A 311 -4.25 7.55 -1.98
N ILE A 312 -5.38 7.13 -2.56
CA ILE A 312 -5.47 5.86 -3.33
C ILE A 312 -4.57 5.91 -4.57
N CYS A 313 -4.48 7.05 -5.25
CA CYS A 313 -3.73 7.19 -6.49
C CYS A 313 -2.24 7.52 -6.31
N THR A 314 -1.77 7.73 -5.08
CA THR A 314 -0.37 8.03 -4.79
C THR A 314 0.22 7.02 -3.82
N GLU A 315 1.53 6.89 -3.85
CA GLU A 315 2.28 6.03 -2.93
C GLU A 315 3.16 6.91 -2.03
N PRO A 316 3.25 6.61 -0.73
CA PRO A 316 4.25 7.22 0.12
C PRO A 316 5.66 6.85 -0.35
N ARG A 317 6.59 7.79 -0.26
CA ARG A 317 8.00 7.48 -0.37
C ARG A 317 8.39 6.66 0.86
N VAL A 318 9.20 5.63 0.66
CA VAL A 318 9.62 4.77 1.76
C VAL A 318 11.13 4.63 1.72
N GLN A 319 11.74 4.75 2.89
CA GLN A 319 13.15 4.55 3.10
C GLN A 319 13.37 3.17 3.74
N LYS A 320 14.32 2.42 3.22
CA LYS A 320 14.83 1.24 3.92
C LYS A 320 15.77 1.71 5.01
N LEU A 321 15.48 1.34 6.25
CA LEU A 321 16.38 1.49 7.38
C LEU A 321 16.76 0.11 7.88
N GLU A 322 17.96 -0.03 8.39
CA GLU A 322 18.42 -1.24 9.06
C GLU A 322 18.53 -0.88 10.54
N ILE A 323 17.72 -1.55 11.36
CA ILE A 323 17.68 -1.35 12.81
C ILE A 323 17.94 -2.74 13.40
N ASP A 324 19.00 -2.86 14.19
CA ASP A 324 19.41 -4.10 14.86
C ASP A 324 19.57 -5.32 13.93
N GLY A 325 20.06 -5.11 12.70
CA GLY A 325 20.25 -6.17 11.70
C GLY A 325 18.97 -6.57 10.94
N GLU A 326 17.84 -5.91 11.22
CA GLU A 326 16.59 -6.10 10.50
C GLU A 326 16.30 -4.92 9.55
N SER A 327 15.99 -5.22 8.29
CA SER A 327 15.60 -4.19 7.32
C SER A 327 14.13 -3.82 7.50
N CYS A 328 13.88 -2.62 8.04
CA CYS A 328 12.55 -2.02 8.15
C CYS A 328 12.31 -0.95 7.07
N LEU A 329 11.04 -0.68 6.76
CA LEU A 329 10.62 0.26 5.74
C LEU A 329 9.89 1.43 6.39
N VAL A 330 10.52 2.60 6.45
CA VAL A 330 9.96 3.81 7.05
C VAL A 330 9.27 4.68 6.00
N ASN A 331 8.04 5.05 6.29
CA ASN A 331 7.21 5.89 5.43
C ASN A 331 7.63 7.37 5.58
N LEU A 332 8.21 7.93 4.52
CA LEU A 332 8.46 9.35 4.39
C LEU A 332 7.13 10.00 3.99
N LYS A 333 6.66 10.98 4.79
CA LYS A 333 5.33 11.62 4.68
C LYS A 333 4.95 12.08 3.25
N GLU A 334 5.94 12.31 2.38
CA GLU A 334 5.77 12.69 0.98
C GLU A 334 5.16 11.56 0.12
N ARG A 335 4.08 11.87 -0.61
CA ARG A 335 3.42 10.94 -1.53
C ARG A 335 3.51 11.42 -2.97
N ARG A 336 3.64 10.48 -3.91
CA ARG A 336 3.83 10.75 -5.34
C ARG A 336 3.20 9.69 -6.24
N LEU A 337 3.08 9.98 -7.54
CA LEU A 337 2.74 8.94 -8.52
C LEU A 337 3.89 7.96 -8.69
N THR A 338 3.55 6.70 -8.96
CA THR A 338 4.55 5.64 -9.17
C THR A 338 4.32 4.86 -10.45
N GLN A 339 5.40 4.25 -10.93
CA GLN A 339 5.40 3.41 -12.11
C GLN A 339 4.84 2.04 -11.74
N GLY A 340 3.67 1.69 -12.27
CA GLY A 340 3.01 0.40 -12.05
C GLY A 340 1.55 0.54 -11.59
N ALA A 341 1.16 1.68 -11.01
CA ALA A 341 -0.24 1.96 -10.72
C ALA A 341 -1.04 2.26 -12.01
N PRO A 342 -2.21 1.64 -12.22
CA PRO A 342 -3.03 1.83 -13.41
C PRO A 342 -3.58 3.26 -13.57
N SER A 343 -3.77 4.00 -12.48
CA SER A 343 -4.27 5.38 -12.52
C SER A 343 -3.19 6.42 -12.87
N SER A 344 -1.92 6.16 -12.54
CA SER A 344 -0.81 7.13 -12.73
C SER A 344 -0.72 7.67 -14.16
N PRO A 345 -0.82 6.86 -15.24
CA PRO A 345 -0.70 7.34 -16.61
C PRO A 345 -1.79 8.34 -17.02
N ALA A 346 -3.03 8.10 -16.60
CA ALA A 346 -4.14 9.00 -16.92
C ALA A 346 -4.02 10.32 -16.14
N ILE A 347 -3.66 10.24 -14.84
CA ILE A 347 -3.44 11.42 -13.99
C ILE A 347 -2.31 12.30 -14.55
N SER A 348 -1.19 11.70 -14.95
CA SER A 348 -0.05 12.47 -15.47
C SER A 348 -0.40 13.22 -16.75
N ASN A 349 -1.19 12.62 -17.65
CA ASN A 349 -1.67 13.30 -18.85
C ASN A 349 -2.63 14.46 -18.55
N LEU A 350 -3.53 14.29 -17.58
CA LEU A 350 -4.47 15.34 -17.19
C LEU A 350 -3.75 16.54 -16.56
N LEU A 351 -2.76 16.27 -15.69
CA LEU A 351 -1.94 17.32 -15.09
C LEU A 351 -1.03 18.02 -16.11
N CYS A 352 -0.52 17.30 -17.11
CA CYS A 352 0.28 17.88 -18.18
C CYS A 352 -0.54 18.67 -19.22
N LYS A 353 -1.87 18.77 -19.09
CA LYS A 353 -2.69 19.50 -20.08
C LYS A 353 -2.27 20.96 -20.25
N LYS A 354 -1.92 21.64 -19.15
CA LYS A 354 -1.42 23.03 -19.17
C LYS A 354 -0.03 23.10 -19.81
N LEU A 355 0.88 22.19 -19.44
CA LEU A 355 2.19 22.03 -20.06
C LEU A 355 2.07 21.90 -21.59
N ASP A 356 1.22 20.99 -22.05
CA ASP A 356 1.03 20.71 -23.47
C ASP A 356 0.49 21.91 -24.24
N HIS A 357 -0.49 22.64 -23.68
CA HIS A 357 -1.00 23.86 -24.30
C HIS A 357 0.11 24.91 -24.50
N ARG A 358 0.94 25.12 -23.47
CA ARG A 358 2.04 26.10 -23.51
C ARG A 358 3.11 25.69 -24.53
N LEU A 359 3.51 24.42 -24.51
CA LEU A 359 4.53 23.89 -25.43
C LEU A 359 4.03 23.84 -26.87
N SER A 360 2.79 23.42 -27.12
CA SER A 360 2.20 23.45 -28.47
C SER A 360 2.12 24.86 -29.05
N ASN A 361 1.66 25.82 -28.26
CA ASN A 361 1.55 27.21 -28.72
C ASN A 361 2.93 27.83 -29.00
N MET A 362 3.90 27.56 -28.13
CA MET A 362 5.28 28.01 -28.30
C MET A 362 5.94 27.37 -29.53
N ALA A 363 5.80 26.06 -29.71
CA ALA A 363 6.30 25.34 -30.88
C ALA A 363 5.71 25.91 -32.16
N LYS A 364 4.39 26.11 -32.22
CA LYS A 364 3.69 26.66 -33.39
C LYS A 364 4.23 28.04 -33.78
N LYS A 365 4.44 28.94 -32.80
CA LYS A 365 5.01 30.28 -33.04
C LYS A 365 6.44 30.25 -33.58
N MET A 366 7.20 29.21 -33.26
CA MET A 366 8.60 29.05 -33.68
C MET A 366 8.78 28.16 -34.91
N GLY A 367 7.68 27.74 -35.57
CA GLY A 367 7.74 26.88 -36.75
C GLY A 367 8.05 25.40 -36.44
N PHE A 368 7.73 24.94 -35.23
CA PHE A 368 7.86 23.55 -34.82
C PHE A 368 6.50 22.88 -34.61
N MET A 369 6.43 21.59 -34.90
CA MET A 369 5.35 20.71 -34.44
C MET A 369 5.76 20.04 -33.14
N TYR A 370 4.79 19.80 -32.26
CA TYR A 370 5.01 19.21 -30.94
C TYR A 370 4.10 18.02 -30.71
N THR A 371 4.67 16.94 -30.16
CA THR A 371 3.93 15.82 -29.57
C THR A 371 4.61 15.39 -28.26
N ARG A 372 3.85 14.72 -27.40
CA ARG A 372 4.34 14.13 -26.14
C ARG A 372 3.92 12.68 -26.01
N TYR A 373 4.88 11.82 -25.71
CA TYR A 373 4.64 10.43 -25.34
C TYR A 373 5.14 10.18 -23.93
N ALA A 374 4.25 10.23 -22.94
CA ALA A 374 4.61 10.18 -21.53
C ALA A 374 5.60 11.30 -21.15
N ASP A 375 6.82 10.94 -20.78
CA ASP A 375 7.96 11.79 -20.45
C ASP A 375 8.76 12.28 -21.67
N ASP A 376 8.58 11.66 -22.84
CA ASP A 376 9.27 12.04 -24.09
C ASP A 376 8.52 13.19 -24.79
N LEU A 377 9.13 14.37 -24.81
CA LEU A 377 8.70 15.52 -25.61
C LEU A 377 9.39 15.46 -26.98
N THR A 378 8.62 15.62 -28.06
CA THR A 378 9.18 15.62 -29.43
C THR A 378 8.78 16.89 -30.16
N PHE A 379 9.80 17.60 -30.67
CA PHE A 379 9.65 18.75 -31.55
C PHE A 379 10.22 18.42 -32.93
N SER A 380 9.61 18.92 -34.01
CA SER A 380 10.22 18.87 -35.33
C SER A 380 9.88 20.08 -36.20
N GLY A 381 10.81 20.49 -37.06
CA GLY A 381 10.69 21.70 -37.88
C GLY A 381 11.36 21.56 -39.25
N SER A 382 11.18 22.56 -40.10
CA SER A 382 11.94 22.71 -41.35
C SER A 382 13.31 23.33 -41.07
N ILE A 383 14.14 23.43 -42.11
CA ILE A 383 15.43 24.12 -42.05
C ILE A 383 15.30 25.58 -41.60
N ASP A 384 14.19 26.26 -41.95
CA ASP A 384 13.92 27.66 -41.61
C ASP A 384 13.77 27.87 -40.09
N SER A 385 13.33 26.84 -39.37
CA SER A 385 13.17 26.89 -37.91
C SER A 385 14.50 26.77 -37.15
N ARG A 386 15.63 26.60 -37.85
CA ARG A 386 16.96 26.36 -37.25
C ARG A 386 17.39 27.46 -36.29
N GLU A 387 17.16 28.72 -36.63
CA GLU A 387 17.55 29.86 -35.81
C GLU A 387 16.80 29.88 -34.46
N ASN A 388 15.59 29.29 -34.43
CA ASN A 388 14.75 29.22 -33.24
C ASN A 388 15.11 28.07 -32.29
N ILE A 389 16.05 27.17 -32.62
CA ILE A 389 16.35 25.99 -31.79
C ILE A 389 16.87 26.39 -30.39
N GLY A 390 17.77 27.38 -30.30
CA GLY A 390 18.26 27.85 -29.00
C GLY A 390 17.15 28.44 -28.13
N ARG A 391 16.26 29.22 -28.75
CA ARG A 391 15.09 29.80 -28.10
C ARG A 391 14.08 28.72 -27.67
N LEU A 392 13.88 27.70 -28.50
CA LEU A 392 13.03 26.54 -28.20
C LEU A 392 13.49 25.87 -26.90
N PHE A 393 14.79 25.56 -26.78
CA PHE A 393 15.32 24.94 -25.54
C PHE A 393 15.13 25.82 -24.31
N LYS A 394 15.49 27.10 -24.41
CA LYS A 394 15.37 28.06 -23.29
C LYS A 394 13.92 28.15 -22.79
N VAL A 395 12.98 28.35 -23.71
CA VAL A 395 11.56 28.52 -23.37
C VAL A 395 10.93 27.19 -22.93
N THR A 396 11.32 26.06 -23.54
CA THR A 396 10.87 24.73 -23.09
C THR A 396 11.31 24.46 -21.66
N ASN A 397 12.57 24.74 -21.32
CA ASN A 397 13.08 24.54 -19.96
C ASN A 397 12.33 25.42 -18.95
N LEU A 398 12.09 26.69 -19.27
CA LEU A 398 11.31 27.59 -18.42
C LEU A 398 9.89 27.06 -18.18
N ILE A 399 9.18 26.70 -19.26
CA ILE A 399 7.82 26.15 -19.17
C ILE A 399 7.80 24.87 -18.32
N VAL A 400 8.74 23.95 -18.56
CA VAL A 400 8.81 22.66 -17.83
C VAL A 400 9.06 22.90 -16.33
N GLN A 401 9.96 23.81 -15.97
CA GLN A 401 10.26 24.15 -14.58
C GLN A 401 9.07 24.79 -13.87
N GLU A 402 8.37 25.72 -14.51
CA GLU A 402 7.17 26.37 -13.94
C GLU A 402 6.00 25.41 -13.74
N GLU A 403 5.91 24.33 -14.52
CA GLU A 403 4.93 23.26 -14.32
C GLU A 403 5.41 22.20 -13.31
N GLY A 404 6.53 22.42 -12.61
CA GLY A 404 7.04 21.57 -11.54
C GLY A 404 7.78 20.32 -12.03
N LEU A 405 8.26 20.33 -13.27
CA LEU A 405 8.98 19.22 -13.90
C LEU A 405 10.41 19.65 -14.25
N ALA A 406 11.26 18.69 -14.61
CA ALA A 406 12.65 18.96 -14.98
C ALA A 406 13.04 18.22 -16.26
N ILE A 407 13.83 18.88 -17.10
CA ILE A 407 14.41 18.26 -18.30
C ILE A 407 15.61 17.38 -17.89
N ASN A 408 15.77 16.25 -18.57
CA ASN A 408 16.96 15.43 -18.53
C ASN A 408 17.94 15.85 -19.66
N PRO A 409 19.00 16.61 -19.36
CA PRO A 409 19.92 17.11 -20.39
C PRO A 409 20.67 15.97 -21.08
N ASP A 410 21.07 14.93 -20.36
CA ASP A 410 21.87 13.81 -20.88
C ASP A 410 21.13 12.96 -21.92
N LYS A 411 19.80 12.98 -21.86
CA LYS A 411 18.93 12.25 -22.80
C LYS A 411 18.35 13.12 -23.89
N THR A 412 18.60 14.42 -23.86
CA THR A 412 18.12 15.35 -24.89
C THR A 412 18.90 15.14 -26.19
N LYS A 413 18.20 15.03 -27.32
CA LYS A 413 18.80 14.70 -28.63
C LYS A 413 18.29 15.60 -29.73
N VAL A 414 19.20 16.08 -30.58
CA VAL A 414 18.90 16.81 -31.82
C VAL A 414 19.38 16.00 -33.00
N ARG A 415 18.49 15.72 -33.96
CA ARG A 415 18.75 14.86 -35.11
C ARG A 415 18.34 15.54 -36.41
N TRP A 416 19.34 15.80 -37.24
CA TRP A 416 19.17 16.37 -38.59
C TRP A 416 18.83 15.29 -39.61
N LYS A 417 18.17 15.67 -40.70
CA LYS A 417 17.71 14.79 -41.79
C LYS A 417 18.79 13.96 -42.47
N ASN A 418 20.04 14.42 -42.45
CA ASN A 418 21.20 13.69 -42.96
C ASN A 418 21.63 12.51 -42.08
N ARG A 419 21.08 12.38 -40.87
CA ARG A 419 21.28 11.25 -39.96
C ARG A 419 19.97 10.50 -39.76
N GLN A 420 20.04 9.29 -39.21
CA GLN A 420 18.83 8.57 -38.82
C GLN A 420 18.08 9.38 -37.76
N GLN A 421 16.83 9.72 -38.06
CA GLN A 421 15.91 10.38 -37.15
C GLN A 421 14.91 9.35 -36.63
N ASP A 422 14.68 9.35 -35.33
CA ASP A 422 13.70 8.48 -34.70
C ASP A 422 12.85 9.21 -33.66
N VAL A 423 11.59 8.80 -33.56
CA VAL A 423 10.63 9.26 -32.55
C VAL A 423 10.05 8.02 -31.90
N THR A 424 10.15 7.92 -30.57
CA THR A 424 9.67 6.74 -29.80
C THR A 424 10.19 5.40 -30.35
N GLY A 425 11.41 5.38 -30.88
CA GLY A 425 12.05 4.20 -31.46
C GLY A 425 11.67 3.85 -32.91
N LEU A 426 10.83 4.66 -33.57
CA LEU A 426 10.48 4.51 -34.98
C LEU A 426 11.28 5.51 -35.84
N VAL A 427 11.81 5.04 -36.96
CA VAL A 427 12.54 5.88 -37.94
C VAL A 427 11.55 6.70 -38.73
N VAL A 428 11.81 8.01 -38.91
CA VAL A 428 10.85 8.97 -39.48
C VAL A 428 11.39 9.83 -40.62
N ASN A 429 12.62 9.58 -41.11
CA ASN A 429 13.26 10.41 -42.16
C ASN A 429 12.40 10.65 -43.42
N HIS A 430 11.66 9.65 -43.89
CA HIS A 430 10.82 9.76 -45.11
C HIS A 430 9.44 9.13 -44.94
N LYS A 431 9.41 7.99 -44.26
CA LYS A 431 8.20 7.28 -43.85
C LYS A 431 8.47 6.60 -42.52
N ILE A 432 7.41 6.33 -41.77
CA ILE A 432 7.57 5.56 -40.53
C ILE A 432 8.11 4.17 -40.87
N ASN A 433 9.17 3.78 -40.17
CA ASN A 433 9.73 2.45 -40.29
C ASN A 433 10.35 1.98 -38.98
N ILE A 434 10.54 0.66 -38.88
CA ILE A 434 11.41 0.08 -37.87
C ILE A 434 12.86 0.21 -38.36
N SER A 435 13.80 0.35 -37.44
CA SER A 435 15.22 0.44 -37.79
C SER A 435 15.66 -0.74 -38.67
N ARG A 436 16.48 -0.46 -39.69
CA ARG A 436 17.00 -1.49 -40.60
C ARG A 436 17.76 -2.58 -39.85
N LYS A 437 18.53 -2.19 -38.81
CA LYS A 437 19.29 -3.11 -37.95
C LYS A 437 18.36 -4.11 -37.26
N THR A 438 17.25 -3.65 -36.67
CA THR A 438 16.29 -4.53 -36.00
C THR A 438 15.59 -5.45 -36.99
N LEU A 439 15.14 -4.93 -38.14
CA LEU A 439 14.49 -5.74 -39.17
C LEU A 439 15.44 -6.79 -39.78
N LYS A 440 16.73 -6.48 -39.94
CA LYS A 440 17.74 -7.43 -40.41
C LYS A 440 17.93 -8.57 -39.40
N LYS A 441 18.04 -8.25 -38.11
CA LYS A 441 18.12 -9.26 -37.05
C LYS A 441 16.88 -10.16 -37.04
N PHE A 442 15.68 -9.57 -37.15
CA PHE A 442 14.44 -10.34 -37.16
C PHE A 442 14.35 -11.30 -38.35
N ARG A 443 14.69 -10.81 -39.54
CA ARG A 443 14.78 -11.64 -40.75
C ARG A 443 15.74 -12.81 -40.58
N ALA A 444 16.93 -12.55 -40.04
CA ALA A 444 17.92 -13.59 -39.77
C ALA A 444 17.35 -14.63 -38.79
N THR A 445 16.73 -14.20 -37.69
CA THR A 445 16.10 -15.10 -36.72
C THR A 445 15.03 -15.98 -37.38
N LEU A 446 14.11 -15.41 -38.17
CA LEU A 446 13.08 -16.19 -38.86
C LEU A 446 13.68 -17.17 -39.88
N TYR A 447 14.66 -16.72 -40.65
CA TYR A 447 15.37 -17.57 -41.62
C TYR A 447 16.04 -18.75 -40.93
N HIS A 448 16.79 -18.50 -39.84
CA HIS A 448 17.40 -19.56 -39.08
C HIS A 448 16.33 -20.53 -38.56
N ILE A 449 15.23 -20.05 -37.99
CA ILE A 449 14.15 -20.92 -37.50
C ILE A 449 13.63 -21.83 -38.63
N GLU A 450 13.37 -21.29 -39.81
CA GLU A 450 12.93 -22.07 -40.98
C GLU A 450 13.95 -23.13 -41.42
N GLN A 451 15.26 -22.87 -41.29
CA GLN A 451 16.32 -23.80 -41.68
C GLN A 451 16.60 -24.88 -40.63
N ASP A 452 16.95 -24.49 -39.40
CA ASP A 452 17.52 -25.41 -38.39
C ASP A 452 16.56 -25.73 -37.24
N GLY A 453 15.29 -25.35 -37.35
CA GLY A 453 14.35 -25.51 -36.23
C GLY A 453 14.42 -24.38 -35.22
N PHE A 454 13.53 -24.38 -34.21
CA PHE A 454 13.44 -23.30 -33.21
C PHE A 454 14.30 -23.52 -31.95
N ARG A 455 14.87 -24.73 -31.76
CA ARG A 455 15.66 -25.08 -30.56
C ARG A 455 16.90 -24.19 -30.42
N GLY A 456 17.13 -23.67 -29.22
CA GLY A 456 18.28 -22.81 -28.90
C GLY A 456 18.22 -21.40 -29.50
N LYS A 457 17.17 -21.05 -30.24
CA LYS A 457 16.99 -19.71 -30.83
C LYS A 457 16.20 -18.83 -29.90
N HIS A 458 16.46 -17.52 -29.97
CA HIS A 458 15.80 -16.54 -29.11
C HIS A 458 15.48 -15.26 -29.90
N TRP A 459 14.39 -14.60 -29.50
CA TRP A 459 14.02 -13.29 -30.01
C TRP A 459 13.55 -12.40 -28.86
N GLY A 460 14.15 -11.21 -28.72
CA GLY A 460 13.86 -10.29 -27.63
C GLY A 460 14.82 -10.40 -26.44
N GLN A 461 14.47 -9.72 -25.34
CA GLN A 461 15.28 -9.65 -24.11
C GLN A 461 14.85 -10.66 -23.04
N THR A 462 13.78 -11.41 -23.27
CA THR A 462 13.23 -12.36 -22.31
C THR A 462 13.67 -13.78 -22.65
N ASN A 463 14.09 -14.52 -21.62
CA ASN A 463 14.00 -15.99 -21.58
C ASN A 463 12.51 -16.41 -21.53
N THR A 464 11.69 -15.85 -22.42
CA THR A 464 10.33 -16.34 -22.61
C THR A 464 10.47 -17.72 -23.21
N ASN A 465 10.02 -18.74 -22.47
CA ASN A 465 9.96 -20.13 -22.94
C ASN A 465 9.16 -20.27 -24.24
N ASP A 466 8.43 -19.23 -24.66
CA ASP A 466 7.68 -19.18 -25.91
C ASP A 466 8.29 -18.21 -26.96
N LEU A 467 9.20 -18.76 -27.77
CA LEU A 467 9.76 -18.09 -28.94
C LEU A 467 8.70 -17.76 -29.99
N MET A 468 7.67 -18.61 -30.14
CA MET A 468 6.64 -18.46 -31.19
C MET A 468 5.76 -17.24 -30.91
N ALA A 469 5.31 -17.06 -29.67
CA ALA A 469 4.61 -15.85 -29.25
C ALA A 469 5.49 -14.60 -29.44
N SER A 470 6.79 -14.71 -29.16
CA SER A 470 7.73 -13.60 -29.27
C SER A 470 7.92 -13.11 -30.72
N ILE A 471 8.10 -14.03 -31.68
CA ILE A 471 8.25 -13.68 -33.10
C ILE A 471 6.92 -13.20 -33.70
N GLU A 472 5.79 -13.78 -33.30
CA GLU A 472 4.47 -13.34 -33.73
C GLU A 472 4.16 -11.93 -33.23
N GLY A 473 4.41 -11.67 -31.95
CA GLY A 473 4.26 -10.34 -31.35
C GLY A 473 5.07 -9.29 -32.11
N PHE A 474 6.32 -9.60 -32.47
CA PHE A 474 7.14 -8.68 -33.24
C PHE A 474 6.68 -8.53 -34.69
N ALA A 475 6.19 -9.59 -35.34
CA ALA A 475 5.62 -9.49 -36.69
C ALA A 475 4.34 -8.61 -36.71
N ASN A 476 3.49 -8.74 -35.69
CA ASN A 476 2.32 -7.87 -35.50
C ASN A 476 2.73 -6.42 -35.23
N PHE A 477 3.77 -6.20 -34.42
CA PHE A 477 4.36 -4.87 -34.23
C PHE A 477 4.88 -4.26 -35.54
N VAL A 478 5.57 -5.05 -36.38
CA VAL A 478 6.01 -4.59 -37.70
C VAL A 478 4.81 -4.25 -38.57
N CYS A 479 3.73 -5.02 -38.52
CA CYS A 479 2.49 -4.77 -39.25
C CYS A 479 1.79 -3.48 -38.81
N MET A 480 1.80 -3.18 -37.51
CA MET A 480 1.28 -1.90 -36.98
C MET A 480 2.05 -0.69 -37.52
N VAL A 481 3.38 -0.82 -37.69
CA VAL A 481 4.24 0.28 -38.15
C VAL A 481 4.29 0.38 -39.68
N ASN A 482 4.36 -0.75 -40.36
CA ASN A 482 4.47 -0.88 -41.80
C ASN A 482 3.66 -2.11 -42.27
N PRO A 483 2.38 -1.91 -42.67
CA PRO A 483 1.48 -3.01 -43.01
C PRO A 483 2.02 -3.94 -44.09
N GLU A 484 2.62 -3.40 -45.16
CA GLU A 484 3.16 -4.18 -46.28
C GLU A 484 4.28 -5.14 -45.84
N LYS A 485 5.28 -4.64 -45.10
CA LYS A 485 6.39 -5.49 -44.61
C LYS A 485 5.91 -6.43 -43.52
N GLY A 486 5.03 -5.96 -42.64
CA GLY A 486 4.47 -6.77 -41.57
C GLY A 486 3.67 -7.94 -42.08
N ALA A 487 2.85 -7.76 -43.13
CA ALA A 487 2.11 -8.84 -43.77
C ALA A 487 3.03 -9.97 -44.24
N LYS A 488 4.15 -9.63 -44.88
CA LYS A 488 5.17 -10.63 -45.30
C LYS A 488 5.74 -11.41 -44.11
N PHE A 489 6.05 -10.72 -43.01
CA PHE A 489 6.55 -11.37 -41.80
C PHE A 489 5.49 -12.23 -41.11
N LYS A 490 4.23 -11.77 -41.05
CA LYS A 490 3.13 -12.55 -40.50
C LYS A 490 2.91 -13.83 -41.30
N GLN A 491 2.97 -13.76 -42.63
CA GLN A 491 2.93 -14.95 -43.48
C GLN A 491 4.10 -15.91 -43.21
N GLN A 492 5.32 -15.38 -43.04
CA GLN A 492 6.49 -16.19 -42.70
C GLN A 492 6.33 -16.89 -41.34
N VAL A 493 5.92 -16.14 -40.31
CA VAL A 493 5.63 -16.70 -38.98
C VAL A 493 4.51 -17.74 -39.05
N GLN A 494 3.49 -17.53 -39.88
CA GLN A 494 2.42 -18.52 -40.06
C GLN A 494 2.95 -19.81 -40.71
N ARG A 495 3.78 -19.73 -41.76
CA ARG A 495 4.41 -20.91 -42.37
C ARG A 495 5.28 -21.69 -41.38
N ILE A 496 6.04 -20.97 -40.57
CA ILE A 496 6.83 -21.53 -39.46
C ILE A 496 5.88 -22.32 -38.54
N LYS A 497 4.80 -21.69 -38.04
CA LYS A 497 3.81 -22.35 -37.17
C LYS A 497 3.18 -23.59 -37.80
N ASP A 498 2.77 -23.50 -39.07
CA ASP A 498 2.11 -24.60 -39.78
C ASP A 498 3.05 -25.78 -40.02
N THR A 499 4.32 -25.50 -40.34
CA THR A 499 5.37 -26.52 -40.47
C THR A 499 5.53 -27.29 -39.17
N TYR A 500 5.62 -26.59 -38.02
CA TYR A 500 5.78 -27.28 -36.74
C TYR A 500 4.53 -28.02 -36.28
N LYS A 501 3.33 -27.49 -36.52
CA LYS A 501 2.09 -28.24 -36.26
C LYS A 501 2.06 -29.58 -37.02
N LYS A 502 2.55 -29.59 -38.26
CA LYS A 502 2.67 -30.82 -39.06
C LYS A 502 3.76 -31.76 -38.54
N THR A 503 4.88 -31.23 -38.04
CA THR A 503 5.95 -32.04 -37.44
C THR A 503 5.50 -32.68 -36.13
N ASP A 504 4.76 -31.97 -35.28
CA ASP A 504 4.14 -32.53 -34.06
C ASP A 504 3.08 -33.59 -34.39
N GLN A 505 2.25 -33.36 -35.42
CA GLN A 505 1.25 -34.35 -35.86
C GLN A 505 1.89 -35.61 -36.45
N LYS A 506 2.98 -35.49 -37.22
CA LYS A 506 3.76 -36.64 -37.72
C LYS A 506 4.47 -37.39 -36.60
N ALA A 507 4.98 -36.69 -35.58
CA ALA A 507 5.54 -37.33 -34.39
C ALA A 507 4.47 -38.08 -33.58
N HIS A 508 3.24 -37.55 -33.51
CA HIS A 508 2.09 -38.24 -32.91
C HIS A 508 1.60 -39.45 -33.72
N GLN A 509 1.64 -39.39 -35.06
CA GLN A 509 1.30 -40.54 -35.93
C GLN A 509 2.38 -41.62 -35.95
N ALA A 510 3.68 -41.26 -35.91
CA ALA A 510 4.78 -42.22 -35.80
C ALA A 510 4.80 -42.96 -34.45
N ASN A 511 4.30 -42.33 -33.38
CA ASN A 511 4.15 -42.97 -32.07
C ASN A 511 2.90 -43.88 -31.96
N HIS A 512 2.00 -43.87 -32.95
CA HIS A 512 0.82 -44.74 -32.98
C HIS A 512 1.09 -46.17 -33.50
N GLU A 513 2.31 -46.48 -33.93
CA GLU A 513 2.75 -47.83 -34.30
C GLU A 513 3.63 -48.51 -33.21
N SER A 514 3.54 -48.05 -31.96
CA SER A 514 3.99 -48.83 -30.79
C SER A 514 2.85 -48.97 -29.78
N PRO A 515 2.53 -50.19 -29.31
CA PRO A 515 1.37 -50.39 -28.45
C PRO A 515 1.69 -49.99 -27.00
N LYS A 516 0.71 -49.34 -26.36
CA LYS A 516 0.58 -49.08 -24.90
C LYS A 516 1.22 -47.78 -24.38
N THR A 517 0.50 -46.66 -24.47
CA THR A 517 0.69 -45.52 -23.53
C THR A 517 -0.60 -44.74 -23.24
N SER A 518 -1.66 -44.91 -24.04
CA SER A 518 -2.98 -44.32 -23.73
C SER A 518 -3.70 -45.01 -22.56
N ALA A 519 -3.38 -46.28 -22.27
CA ALA A 519 -3.91 -47.00 -21.10
C ALA A 519 -3.32 -46.48 -19.78
N GLN A 520 -2.04 -46.05 -19.76
CA GLN A 520 -1.36 -45.63 -18.53
C GLN A 520 -1.78 -44.24 -18.03
N ILE A 521 -2.22 -43.34 -18.91
CA ILE A 521 -2.72 -42.02 -18.49
C ILE A 521 -4.11 -42.17 -17.85
N TYR A 522 -4.97 -43.03 -18.40
CA TYR A 522 -6.24 -43.37 -17.75
C TYR A 522 -6.03 -44.06 -16.41
N ASP A 523 -5.05 -44.95 -16.28
CA ASP A 523 -4.71 -45.60 -15.00
C ASP A 523 -4.16 -44.62 -13.96
N VAL A 524 -3.32 -43.65 -14.35
CA VAL A 524 -2.76 -42.64 -13.44
C VAL A 524 -3.81 -41.63 -13.00
N VAL A 525 -4.67 -41.17 -13.91
CA VAL A 525 -5.79 -40.27 -13.56
C VAL A 525 -6.81 -41.00 -12.67
N PHE A 526 -7.09 -42.28 -12.94
CA PHE A 526 -7.96 -43.12 -12.11
C PHE A 526 -7.33 -43.42 -10.74
N LEU A 527 -6.01 -43.63 -10.65
CA LEU A 527 -5.27 -43.79 -9.39
C LEU A 527 -5.23 -42.48 -8.58
N ILE A 528 -5.08 -41.33 -9.23
CA ILE A 528 -5.11 -40.02 -8.57
C ILE A 528 -6.53 -39.70 -8.07
N PHE A 529 -7.58 -39.98 -8.88
CA PHE A 529 -8.98 -39.84 -8.45
C PHE A 529 -9.31 -40.79 -7.30
N SER A 530 -8.84 -42.05 -7.38
CA SER A 530 -9.03 -43.05 -6.33
C SER A 530 -8.29 -42.66 -5.06
N ALA A 531 -7.07 -42.11 -5.16
CA ALA A 531 -6.29 -41.64 -4.02
C ALA A 531 -6.90 -40.38 -3.38
N LEU A 532 -7.38 -39.41 -4.16
CA LEU A 532 -8.07 -38.22 -3.64
C LEU A 532 -9.42 -38.55 -2.99
N PHE A 533 -10.15 -39.53 -3.54
CA PHE A 533 -11.38 -40.06 -2.96
C PHE A 533 -11.12 -40.88 -1.67
N TRP A 534 -10.04 -41.67 -1.62
CA TRP A 534 -9.63 -42.46 -0.45
C TRP A 534 -8.88 -41.68 0.63
N LEU A 535 -8.42 -40.45 0.34
CA LEU A 535 -7.61 -39.71 1.30
C LEU A 535 -8.39 -39.34 2.57
N GLY A 536 -9.73 -39.40 2.60
CA GLY A 536 -10.50 -39.44 3.85
C GLY A 536 -10.12 -38.33 4.83
N TRP A 537 -9.72 -37.16 4.32
CA TRP A 537 -9.19 -36.10 5.17
C TRP A 537 -10.30 -35.55 6.04
N THR A 538 -10.11 -35.70 7.35
CA THR A 538 -10.94 -35.03 8.34
C THR A 538 -10.88 -33.52 8.11
N TYR A 539 -11.99 -32.83 8.40
CA TYR A 539 -12.12 -31.38 8.24
C TYR A 539 -10.92 -30.61 8.84
N LYS A 540 -10.38 -31.12 9.94
CA LYS A 540 -9.19 -30.60 10.64
C LYS A 540 -7.93 -30.59 9.76
N LYS A 541 -7.67 -31.62 8.95
CA LYS A 541 -6.48 -31.68 8.06
C LYS A 541 -6.60 -30.74 6.86
N LYS A 542 -7.81 -30.56 6.33
CA LYS A 542 -8.07 -29.57 5.26
C LYS A 542 -7.84 -28.15 5.75
N LEU A 543 -8.25 -27.86 6.99
CA LEU A 543 -8.00 -26.59 7.68
C LEU A 543 -6.51 -26.36 7.96
N GLU A 544 -5.77 -27.38 8.38
CA GLU A 544 -4.33 -27.28 8.67
C GLU A 544 -3.53 -26.92 7.41
N TYR A 545 -3.82 -27.58 6.29
CA TYR A 545 -3.19 -27.27 5.00
C TYR A 545 -3.47 -25.82 4.57
N LEU A 546 -4.75 -25.41 4.60
CA LEU A 546 -5.12 -24.04 4.28
C LEU A 546 -4.43 -23.01 5.19
N ARG A 547 -4.31 -23.30 6.50
CA ARG A 547 -3.62 -22.44 7.47
C ARG A 547 -2.15 -22.27 7.16
N GLN A 548 -1.50 -23.32 6.68
CA GLN A 548 -0.10 -23.27 6.26
C GLN A 548 0.08 -22.50 4.95
N THR A 549 -0.86 -22.63 4.00
CA THR A 549 -0.73 -22.01 2.67
C THR A 549 -1.17 -20.54 2.63
N TYR A 550 -2.23 -20.18 3.37
CA TYR A 550 -2.86 -18.86 3.30
C TYR A 550 -2.82 -18.08 4.63
N GLY A 551 -2.25 -18.67 5.68
CA GLY A 551 -2.08 -18.05 6.99
C GLY A 551 -3.31 -18.16 7.90
N ASN A 552 -3.07 -18.25 9.20
CA ASN A 552 -4.10 -18.47 10.23
C ASN A 552 -5.19 -17.39 10.31
N THR A 553 -4.87 -16.14 10.00
CA THR A 553 -5.76 -14.98 10.12
C THR A 553 -6.81 -14.91 9.00
N ALA A 554 -6.47 -15.35 7.79
CA ALA A 554 -7.38 -15.33 6.63
C ALA A 554 -8.52 -16.35 6.79
N ILE A 555 -8.27 -17.47 7.49
CA ILE A 555 -9.21 -18.57 7.63
C ILE A 555 -10.14 -18.39 8.83
N LYS A 556 -9.65 -17.78 9.92
CA LYS A 556 -10.48 -17.47 11.11
C LYS A 556 -11.63 -16.50 10.83
N GLN A 557 -11.58 -15.73 9.73
CA GLN A 557 -12.63 -14.78 9.35
C GLN A 557 -13.79 -15.42 8.56
N LEU A 558 -13.64 -16.68 8.11
CA LEU A 558 -14.67 -17.39 7.36
C LEU A 558 -15.52 -18.26 8.31
N ARG A 559 -16.85 -18.24 8.16
CA ARG A 559 -17.73 -19.15 8.89
C ARG A 559 -17.52 -20.60 8.41
N PRO A 560 -17.73 -21.64 9.25
CA PRO A 560 -17.41 -23.04 8.91
C PRO A 560 -17.97 -23.52 7.56
N ASN A 561 -19.19 -23.08 7.22
CA ASN A 561 -19.89 -23.45 5.98
C ASN A 561 -19.24 -22.78 4.76
N GLN A 562 -18.73 -21.55 4.92
CA GLN A 562 -18.02 -20.79 3.87
C GLN A 562 -16.62 -21.32 3.63
N GLN A 563 -15.96 -21.86 4.68
CA GLN A 563 -14.70 -22.58 4.51
C GLN A 563 -14.89 -23.85 3.65
N TRP A 564 -16.06 -24.51 3.77
CA TRP A 564 -16.40 -25.71 3.02
C TRP A 564 -16.76 -25.40 1.55
N GLU A 565 -17.55 -24.36 1.29
CA GLU A 565 -17.82 -23.88 -0.09
C GLU A 565 -16.55 -23.39 -0.79
N PHE A 566 -15.68 -22.67 -0.07
CA PHE A 566 -14.39 -22.21 -0.60
C PHE A 566 -13.48 -23.39 -0.96
N LEU A 567 -13.46 -24.46 -0.15
CA LEU A 567 -12.74 -25.70 -0.43
C LEU A 567 -13.24 -26.38 -1.71
N ASN A 568 -14.56 -26.44 -1.90
CA ASN A 568 -15.14 -27.01 -3.12
C ASN A 568 -14.87 -26.16 -4.36
N TYR A 569 -14.97 -24.83 -4.24
CA TYR A 569 -14.65 -23.91 -5.33
C TYR A 569 -13.16 -24.00 -5.73
N LEU A 570 -12.25 -24.18 -4.77
CA LEU A 570 -10.82 -24.37 -5.03
C LEU A 570 -10.55 -25.73 -5.72
N LEU A 571 -11.27 -26.78 -5.30
CA LEU A 571 -11.22 -28.09 -5.94
C LEU A 571 -11.75 -28.03 -7.38
N GLU A 572 -12.88 -27.34 -7.62
CA GLU A 572 -13.42 -27.13 -8.97
C GLU A 572 -12.52 -26.24 -9.83
N ALA A 573 -11.87 -25.22 -9.25
CA ALA A 573 -10.92 -24.36 -9.95
C ALA A 573 -9.66 -25.13 -10.38
N ILE A 574 -9.11 -25.97 -9.50
CA ILE A 574 -7.96 -26.83 -9.82
C ILE A 574 -8.33 -27.86 -10.90
N VAL A 575 -9.52 -28.44 -10.84
CA VAL A 575 -10.02 -29.39 -11.84
C VAL A 575 -10.33 -28.72 -13.19
N SER A 576 -10.80 -27.47 -13.19
CA SER A 576 -11.21 -26.78 -14.42
C SER A 576 -10.09 -26.03 -15.14
N GLN A 577 -8.98 -25.66 -14.48
CA GLN A 577 -7.94 -24.82 -15.08
C GLN A 577 -6.74 -25.54 -15.72
N GLU A 578 -6.55 -26.85 -15.59
CA GLU A 578 -5.32 -27.52 -16.08
C GLU A 578 -5.47 -28.75 -16.98
N ILE A 579 -6.68 -29.10 -17.45
CA ILE A 579 -6.83 -30.20 -18.44
C ILE A 579 -6.99 -29.71 -19.89
N LYS A 580 -6.99 -28.39 -20.13
CA LYS A 580 -7.02 -27.84 -21.50
C LYS A 580 -6.00 -26.74 -21.70
N THR A 581 -4.73 -27.10 -21.79
CA THR A 581 -3.80 -26.65 -22.85
C THR A 581 -2.37 -27.13 -22.59
N HIS A 582 -1.89 -28.04 -23.45
CA HIS A 582 -0.48 -28.29 -23.78
C HIS A 582 0.51 -28.55 -22.62
N LEU A 583 0.53 -29.78 -22.10
CA LEU A 583 1.75 -30.37 -21.57
C LEU A 583 2.40 -31.20 -22.69
N SER A 584 3.59 -30.79 -23.15
CA SER A 584 4.37 -31.57 -24.09
C SER A 584 5.14 -32.67 -23.35
N LEU A 585 5.46 -33.77 -24.04
CA LEU A 585 6.23 -34.89 -23.48
C LEU A 585 7.60 -34.45 -22.89
N ALA A 586 8.12 -33.30 -23.33
CA ALA A 586 9.37 -32.72 -22.84
C ALA A 586 9.23 -32.03 -21.47
N ASP A 587 8.04 -31.48 -21.15
CA ASP A 587 7.77 -30.83 -19.87
C ASP A 587 7.71 -31.87 -18.74
N LEU A 588 7.18 -33.06 -19.04
CA LEU A 588 7.15 -34.20 -18.13
C LEU A 588 8.55 -34.77 -17.80
N GLN A 589 9.59 -34.48 -18.58
CA GLN A 589 10.93 -35.06 -18.37
C GLN A 589 11.91 -34.13 -17.62
N SER A 590 11.52 -32.92 -17.22
CA SER A 590 12.43 -31.99 -16.52
C SER A 590 11.91 -31.58 -15.13
N LYS A 591 12.80 -31.65 -14.11
CA LYS A 591 12.70 -31.20 -12.70
C LYS A 591 11.45 -31.55 -11.86
N GLU A 592 10.25 -31.62 -12.42
CA GLU A 592 9.02 -31.87 -11.70
C GLU A 592 8.89 -33.33 -11.26
N ILE A 593 9.37 -34.31 -12.03
CA ILE A 593 9.46 -35.72 -11.57
C ILE A 593 10.40 -35.85 -10.37
N HIS A 594 11.46 -35.04 -10.29
CA HIS A 594 12.42 -35.11 -9.18
C HIS A 594 11.82 -34.52 -7.89
N ASN A 595 11.11 -33.39 -8.01
CA ASN A 595 10.36 -32.80 -6.90
C ASN A 595 9.19 -33.69 -6.45
N PHE A 596 8.49 -34.34 -7.39
CA PHE A 596 7.40 -35.28 -7.06
C PHE A 596 7.92 -36.54 -6.36
N LYS A 597 9.09 -37.07 -6.76
CA LYS A 597 9.75 -38.19 -6.08
C LYS A 597 10.24 -37.82 -4.68
N GLN A 598 10.77 -36.61 -4.50
CA GLN A 598 11.16 -36.10 -3.18
C GLN A 598 9.94 -35.92 -2.26
N VAL A 599 8.83 -35.39 -2.78
CA VAL A 599 7.58 -35.26 -2.00
C VAL A 599 7.00 -36.62 -1.60
N LEU A 600 7.04 -37.63 -2.49
CA LEU A 600 6.60 -38.99 -2.17
C LEU A 600 7.54 -39.69 -1.16
N CYS A 601 8.86 -39.53 -1.28
CA CYS A 601 9.83 -40.03 -0.30
C CYS A 601 9.66 -39.38 1.08
N CYS A 602 9.44 -38.05 1.14
CA CYS A 602 9.19 -37.34 2.40
C CYS A 602 7.85 -37.76 3.05
N LEU A 603 6.84 -38.09 2.24
CA LEU A 603 5.53 -38.54 2.73
C LEU A 603 5.54 -39.98 3.28
N ASP A 604 6.38 -40.88 2.75
CA ASP A 604 6.55 -42.23 3.30
C ASP A 604 7.44 -42.26 4.56
N TYR A 605 8.44 -41.37 4.63
CA TYR A 605 9.24 -41.12 5.84
C TYR A 605 8.37 -40.62 7.01
N TYR A 606 7.47 -39.67 6.76
CA TYR A 606 6.53 -39.13 7.77
C TYR A 606 5.46 -40.13 8.24
N LYS A 607 5.32 -41.29 7.57
CA LYS A 607 4.37 -42.36 7.92
C LYS A 607 5.00 -43.57 8.63
N GLY A 608 6.31 -43.53 8.91
CA GLY A 608 6.99 -44.57 9.71
C GLY A 608 7.02 -45.97 9.08
N ARG A 609 6.90 -46.10 7.75
CA ARG A 609 7.01 -47.40 7.06
C ARG A 609 8.39 -47.55 6.42
N LYS A 610 9.06 -48.70 6.64
CA LYS A 610 10.33 -49.04 5.96
C LYS A 610 10.12 -49.04 4.44
N CYS A 611 10.94 -48.26 3.74
CA CYS A 611 10.97 -48.18 2.29
C CYS A 611 11.38 -49.55 1.70
N LYS A 612 10.47 -50.25 1.01
CA LYS A 612 10.85 -51.40 0.18
C LYS A 612 11.34 -50.87 -1.16
N SER A 613 12.55 -51.27 -1.52
CA SER A 613 13.24 -50.91 -2.75
C SER A 613 12.38 -51.13 -3.99
N TYR A 614 12.21 -50.09 -4.81
CA TYR A 614 11.90 -50.27 -6.22
C TYR A 614 13.23 -50.33 -6.97
N ALA A 615 13.55 -51.53 -7.47
CA ALA A 615 14.69 -51.76 -8.34
C ALA A 615 14.60 -50.84 -9.57
N ILE A 616 15.67 -50.10 -9.83
CA ILE A 616 15.86 -49.32 -11.05
C ILE A 616 16.00 -50.33 -12.20
N PRO A 617 15.20 -50.25 -13.29
CA PRO A 617 15.44 -51.09 -14.45
C PRO A 617 16.84 -50.82 -15.01
N SER A 618 17.63 -51.88 -15.16
CA SER A 618 19.06 -51.88 -15.54
C SER A 618 19.39 -51.24 -16.91
N PHE A 619 18.41 -50.66 -17.59
CA PHE A 619 18.57 -49.98 -18.88
C PHE A 619 19.00 -48.50 -18.75
N ILE A 620 18.75 -47.86 -17.60
CA ILE A 620 19.06 -46.42 -17.41
C ILE A 620 20.51 -46.19 -16.95
N ILE A 621 21.14 -47.21 -16.34
CA ILE A 621 22.49 -47.09 -15.77
C ILE A 621 23.59 -47.00 -16.84
N ASN A 622 23.34 -47.49 -18.06
CA ASN A 622 24.40 -47.65 -19.06
C ASN A 622 24.60 -46.47 -20.04
N ASN A 623 23.87 -45.35 -19.94
CA ASN A 623 23.90 -44.33 -21.01
C ASN A 623 23.98 -42.84 -20.60
N THR A 624 24.50 -42.50 -19.42
CA THR A 624 24.79 -41.08 -19.11
C THR A 624 26.10 -40.89 -18.34
N PRO A 625 27.19 -40.43 -18.99
CA PRO A 625 28.47 -40.15 -18.36
C PRO A 625 28.54 -38.68 -17.92
N ILE A 626 27.98 -38.32 -16.75
CA ILE A 626 28.20 -37.00 -16.11
C ILE A 626 28.07 -37.17 -14.58
N TRP A 627 29.11 -37.66 -13.89
CA TRP A 627 29.07 -37.88 -12.42
C TRP A 627 30.31 -37.45 -11.63
N GLU A 628 31.24 -36.69 -12.20
CA GLU A 628 32.44 -36.24 -11.44
C GLU A 628 32.29 -34.84 -10.82
N ASP A 629 31.69 -33.86 -11.51
CA ASP A 629 31.66 -32.47 -11.00
C ASP A 629 30.64 -32.19 -9.87
N LYS A 630 29.62 -33.03 -9.69
CA LYS A 630 28.53 -32.78 -8.72
C LYS A 630 28.69 -33.50 -7.38
N MET A 631 29.66 -34.40 -7.27
CA MET A 631 29.88 -35.15 -6.03
C MET A 631 30.60 -34.29 -4.98
N ALA A 632 31.43 -33.34 -5.43
CA ALA A 632 32.08 -32.35 -4.58
C ALA A 632 31.06 -31.41 -3.91
N ASP A 633 30.05 -30.95 -4.66
CA ASP A 633 28.99 -30.07 -4.14
C ASP A 633 28.12 -30.78 -3.10
N TYR A 634 27.86 -32.08 -3.29
CA TYR A 634 27.06 -32.87 -2.37
C TYR A 634 27.80 -33.18 -1.06
N LEU A 635 29.10 -33.44 -1.14
CA LEU A 635 29.96 -33.63 0.03
C LEU A 635 30.21 -32.31 0.78
N ASP A 636 30.37 -31.18 0.08
CA ASP A 636 30.46 -29.85 0.70
C ASP A 636 29.17 -29.50 1.47
N PHE A 637 28.01 -29.84 0.91
CA PHE A 637 26.72 -29.65 1.57
C PHE A 637 26.59 -30.45 2.88
N LEU A 638 27.01 -31.72 2.88
CA LEU A 638 26.98 -32.56 4.08
C LEU A 638 27.98 -32.10 5.15
N CYS A 639 29.17 -31.63 4.75
CA CYS A 639 30.17 -31.05 5.64
C CYS A 639 29.68 -29.74 6.30
N ARG A 640 28.91 -28.92 5.57
CA ARG A 640 28.28 -27.70 6.12
C ARG A 640 27.22 -28.01 7.17
N ILE A 641 26.42 -29.05 6.94
CA ILE A 641 25.42 -29.51 7.92
C ILE A 641 26.11 -30.02 9.18
N TYR A 642 27.19 -30.78 9.05
CA TYR A 642 27.97 -31.27 10.20
C TYR A 642 28.66 -30.14 10.97
N ARG A 643 29.17 -29.11 10.28
CA ARG A 643 29.72 -27.91 10.91
C ARG A 643 28.67 -27.13 11.69
N GLU A 644 27.46 -26.95 11.15
CA GLU A 644 26.38 -26.29 11.89
C GLU A 644 25.89 -27.14 13.07
N TYR A 645 25.91 -28.47 12.95
CA TYR A 645 25.62 -29.37 14.06
C TYR A 645 26.62 -29.21 15.23
N LEU A 646 27.92 -29.10 14.94
CA LEU A 646 28.96 -28.84 15.96
C LEU A 646 28.91 -27.41 16.51
N ARG A 647 28.56 -26.41 15.67
CA ARG A 647 28.47 -24.99 16.03
C ARG A 647 27.34 -24.69 17.01
N LEU A 648 26.27 -25.49 17.00
CA LEU A 648 25.12 -25.32 17.90
C LEU A 648 25.39 -25.75 19.35
N GLY A 649 26.60 -26.23 19.70
CA GLY A 649 27.10 -26.23 21.08
C GLY A 649 26.44 -27.21 22.06
N TRP A 650 26.03 -28.39 21.61
CA TRP A 650 25.40 -29.39 22.48
C TRP A 650 26.48 -30.17 23.26
N THR A 651 26.62 -29.88 24.55
CA THR A 651 27.61 -30.48 25.47
C THR A 651 27.36 -31.97 25.75
N ASP A 652 28.46 -32.70 25.99
CA ASP A 652 28.67 -34.16 26.05
C ASP A 652 27.77 -35.05 26.94
N ASN A 653 26.72 -34.54 27.58
CA ASN A 653 25.91 -35.34 28.51
C ASN A 653 24.64 -35.99 27.91
N GLN A 654 24.56 -36.15 26.59
CA GLN A 654 23.56 -37.02 25.98
C GLN A 654 24.19 -38.00 24.97
N ARG A 655 24.85 -39.02 25.51
CA ARG A 655 25.28 -40.22 24.77
C ARG A 655 24.13 -41.14 24.30
N GLU A 656 22.88 -40.70 24.38
CA GLU A 656 21.71 -41.46 23.93
C GLU A 656 20.82 -40.71 22.92
N ASN A 657 21.38 -39.79 22.13
CA ASN A 657 20.60 -39.19 21.04
C ASN A 657 20.58 -40.12 19.81
N SER A 658 19.51 -40.90 19.67
CA SER A 658 19.29 -41.87 18.58
C SER A 658 19.43 -41.26 17.18
N ALA A 659 19.13 -39.96 17.03
CA ALA A 659 19.17 -39.26 15.74
C ALA A 659 20.59 -39.13 15.16
N ALA A 660 21.62 -38.89 15.99
CA ALA A 660 23.00 -38.77 15.51
C ALA A 660 23.57 -40.13 15.05
N LYS A 661 23.16 -41.22 15.72
CA LYS A 661 23.53 -42.60 15.37
C LYS A 661 22.84 -43.04 14.07
N THR A 662 21.59 -42.61 13.86
CA THR A 662 20.85 -42.81 12.61
C THR A 662 21.46 -42.00 11.47
N TYR A 663 21.87 -40.76 11.68
CA TYR A 663 22.55 -39.96 10.65
C TYR A 663 23.92 -40.54 10.24
N LEU A 664 24.71 -41.04 11.19
CA LEU A 664 25.98 -41.73 10.89
C LEU A 664 25.75 -43.06 10.14
N GLN A 665 24.69 -43.80 10.46
CA GLN A 665 24.30 -45.00 9.72
C GLN A 665 23.79 -44.68 8.31
N GLU A 666 23.11 -43.54 8.12
CA GLU A 666 22.66 -43.09 6.80
C GLU A 666 23.84 -42.61 5.93
N ILE A 667 24.82 -41.89 6.49
CA ILE A 667 26.06 -41.53 5.79
C ILE A 667 26.84 -42.80 5.39
N TYR A 668 26.95 -43.78 6.30
CA TYR A 668 27.59 -45.07 6.02
C TYR A 668 26.87 -45.86 4.90
N HIS A 669 25.54 -45.86 4.89
CA HIS A 669 24.74 -46.52 3.86
C HIS A 669 24.79 -45.80 2.49
N VAL A 670 24.94 -44.48 2.48
CA VAL A 670 25.08 -43.68 1.26
C VAL A 670 26.48 -43.81 0.65
N LEU A 671 27.52 -44.01 1.47
CA LEU A 671 28.90 -44.21 1.01
C LEU A 671 29.23 -45.68 0.67
N SER A 672 28.48 -46.63 1.23
CA SER A 672 28.66 -48.08 0.99
C SER A 672 28.66 -48.54 -0.48
N PRO A 673 27.96 -47.88 -1.44
CA PRO A 673 27.98 -48.30 -2.85
C PRO A 673 29.20 -47.80 -3.65
N LEU A 674 30.04 -46.91 -3.10
CA LEU A 674 31.14 -46.27 -3.85
C LEU A 674 32.41 -47.13 -3.99
N ALA A 675 32.42 -48.36 -3.47
CA ALA A 675 33.56 -49.29 -3.56
C ALA A 675 34.93 -48.66 -3.23
N LEU A 676 34.97 -47.70 -2.31
CA LEU A 676 36.21 -47.14 -1.79
C LEU A 676 36.86 -48.18 -0.88
N THR A 677 38.13 -48.46 -1.12
CA THR A 677 38.90 -49.39 -0.28
C THR A 677 39.13 -48.77 1.11
N LEU A 678 39.26 -49.61 2.14
CA LEU A 678 39.53 -49.18 3.53
C LEU A 678 40.72 -48.21 3.61
N LYS A 679 41.70 -48.37 2.70
CA LYS A 679 42.88 -47.52 2.55
C LYS A 679 42.55 -46.11 2.03
N GLN A 680 41.65 -45.97 1.06
CA GLN A 680 41.20 -44.66 0.55
C GLN A 680 40.38 -43.89 1.60
N LEU A 681 39.65 -44.61 2.45
CA LEU A 681 38.94 -44.04 3.60
C LEU A 681 39.91 -43.57 4.70
N GLN A 682 40.99 -44.33 4.96
CA GLN A 682 42.04 -43.94 5.90
C GLN A 682 42.86 -42.73 5.40
N ASP A 683 43.25 -42.71 4.12
CA ASP A 683 43.98 -41.60 3.50
C ASP A 683 43.14 -40.29 3.51
N PHE A 684 41.82 -40.40 3.31
CA PHE A 684 40.88 -39.27 3.37
C PHE A 684 40.68 -38.73 4.79
N LEU A 685 40.64 -39.60 5.80
CA LEU A 685 40.60 -39.20 7.21
C LEU A 685 41.93 -38.60 7.68
N GLU A 686 43.05 -39.05 7.12
CA GLU A 686 44.38 -38.49 7.40
C GLU A 686 44.60 -37.11 6.75
N TYR A 687 43.97 -36.87 5.59
CA TYR A 687 43.93 -35.56 4.92
C TYR A 687 43.20 -34.48 5.75
N LEU A 688 42.28 -34.87 6.64
CA LEU A 688 41.45 -33.96 7.45
C LEU A 688 42.06 -33.57 8.80
N LYS A 689 43.35 -33.87 9.08
CA LYS A 689 44.05 -33.52 10.34
C LYS A 689 43.92 -32.03 10.70
N LEU A 690 43.00 -31.68 11.62
CA LEU A 690 43.08 -30.47 12.44
C LEU A 690 42.79 -30.82 13.91
N GLN A 691 43.76 -30.43 14.75
CA GLN A 691 43.96 -30.72 16.17
C GLN A 691 42.92 -30.05 17.11
N PRO A 692 42.72 -30.54 18.35
CA PRO A 692 41.77 -29.95 19.31
C PRO A 692 42.40 -28.88 20.25
N THR A 693 41.49 -28.10 20.89
CA THR A 693 41.59 -27.27 22.14
C THR A 693 41.86 -25.75 22.01
N PRO A 694 41.50 -24.88 23.00
CA PRO A 694 40.72 -25.05 24.26
C PRO A 694 39.60 -24.00 24.53
N GLU A 695 38.88 -24.23 25.65
CA GLU A 695 37.82 -23.47 26.36
C GLU A 695 38.00 -21.95 26.53
N VAL A 696 36.90 -21.16 26.62
CA VAL A 696 36.71 -20.00 27.54
C VAL A 696 35.20 -19.69 27.83
N CYS A 697 34.84 -19.80 29.12
CA CYS A 697 33.90 -19.04 29.99
C CYS A 697 32.42 -18.72 29.67
N SER A 698 31.53 -19.44 30.35
CA SER A 698 30.59 -19.04 31.44
C SER A 698 29.70 -17.76 31.43
N ASN A 699 28.43 -18.04 31.82
CA ASN A 699 27.49 -17.27 32.66
C ASN A 699 26.70 -16.06 32.11
N SER A 700 25.38 -16.22 31.95
CA SER A 700 24.33 -15.56 32.75
C SER A 700 22.90 -15.93 32.29
N GLN A 701 21.96 -15.93 33.23
CA GLN A 701 20.57 -16.43 33.18
C GLN A 701 19.57 -15.54 32.40
N PRO A 702 18.34 -16.02 32.12
CA PRO A 702 17.36 -15.35 31.27
C PRO A 702 16.32 -14.51 32.05
N ASP A 703 16.04 -13.30 31.59
CA ASP A 703 14.87 -12.53 32.02
C ASP A 703 13.68 -12.76 31.07
N SER A 704 12.58 -13.15 31.70
CA SER A 704 11.25 -13.34 31.13
C SER A 704 10.54 -12.01 30.88
N TYR A 705 9.96 -11.83 29.69
CA TYR A 705 8.91 -10.83 29.47
C TYR A 705 7.68 -11.47 28.82
N GLU A 706 6.60 -11.49 29.60
CA GLU A 706 5.23 -11.82 29.19
C GLU A 706 4.68 -10.74 28.23
N TYR A 707 4.00 -11.20 27.19
CA TYR A 707 3.24 -10.36 26.26
C TYR A 707 1.85 -10.09 26.85
N ASP A 708 1.55 -8.83 27.19
CA ASP A 708 0.20 -8.39 27.53
C ASP A 708 -0.59 -7.99 26.27
N PHE A 709 -1.81 -8.51 26.15
CA PHE A 709 -2.73 -8.34 25.03
C PHE A 709 -3.85 -7.38 25.47
N SER A 710 -3.75 -6.08 25.20
CA SER A 710 -4.91 -5.18 25.33
C SER A 710 -4.78 -3.86 24.55
N ASP A 711 -4.92 -3.91 23.22
CA ASP A 711 -5.12 -2.69 22.42
C ASP A 711 -6.45 -2.71 21.66
N SER A 712 -7.49 -2.21 22.34
CA SER A 712 -8.72 -1.71 21.73
C SER A 712 -8.69 -0.19 21.71
N TYR A 713 -8.32 0.42 20.57
CA TYR A 713 -8.43 1.87 20.39
C TYR A 713 -9.44 2.23 19.29
N GLU A 714 -10.53 2.88 19.72
CA GLU A 714 -11.41 3.72 18.90
C GLU A 714 -10.56 4.88 18.34
N TYR A 715 -10.41 4.96 17.02
CA TYR A 715 -9.62 6.02 16.37
C TYR A 715 -10.46 7.29 16.18
N ASP A 716 -10.05 8.35 16.89
CA ASP A 716 -10.53 9.71 16.72
C ASP A 716 -9.86 10.41 15.51
N PHE A 717 -10.63 11.25 14.82
CA PHE A 717 -10.29 11.84 13.52
C PHE A 717 -9.85 13.30 13.63
N SER A 718 -8.55 13.55 13.79
CA SER A 718 -7.93 14.83 13.40
C SER A 718 -6.41 14.83 13.55
N ASP A 719 -5.69 14.40 12.52
CA ASP A 719 -4.30 14.83 12.34
C ASP A 719 -4.17 15.52 10.99
N SER A 720 -4.25 16.84 11.03
CA SER A 720 -3.69 17.72 10.00
C SER A 720 -2.17 17.63 10.04
N TYR A 721 -1.57 17.58 8.86
CA TYR A 721 -0.17 17.90 8.67
C TYR A 721 0.06 19.36 9.09
N GLU A 722 0.65 19.57 10.25
CA GLU A 722 1.23 20.85 10.63
C GLU A 722 2.76 20.78 10.52
N TYR A 723 3.29 21.89 10.04
CA TYR A 723 4.71 22.20 9.88
C TYR A 723 5.33 22.39 11.28
N ASP A 724 6.47 21.74 11.54
CA ASP A 724 7.30 22.05 12.71
C ASP A 724 7.80 23.50 12.62
N PHE A 725 7.30 24.36 13.50
CA PHE A 725 8.04 25.51 14.01
C PHE A 725 8.52 25.13 15.41
N SER A 726 9.72 24.56 15.48
CA SER A 726 10.46 24.37 16.73
C SER A 726 11.58 25.40 16.77
N ASP A 727 11.32 26.57 17.36
CA ASP A 727 12.36 27.34 18.03
C ASP A 727 11.83 27.65 19.43
N SER A 728 12.43 26.96 20.39
CA SER A 728 12.19 27.04 21.82
C SER A 728 12.79 28.32 22.39
N TYR A 729 11.95 29.20 22.91
CA TYR A 729 12.34 30.15 23.96
C TYR A 729 11.50 29.82 25.19
N GLU A 730 12.17 29.24 26.20
CA GLU A 730 11.69 29.19 27.57
C GLU A 730 11.52 30.63 28.08
N TYR A 731 10.35 30.94 28.64
CA TYR A 731 10.18 32.11 29.50
C TYR A 731 9.37 31.68 30.72
N ASP A 732 10.08 31.57 31.84
CA ASP A 732 9.54 31.54 33.19
C ASP A 732 8.75 32.83 33.45
N PHE A 733 7.53 32.69 33.97
CA PHE A 733 6.76 33.81 34.51
C PHE A 733 6.95 33.86 36.03
N SER A 734 7.75 34.83 36.47
CA SER A 734 7.61 35.44 37.80
C SER A 734 7.81 36.95 37.67
N ASP A 735 6.83 37.68 38.23
CA ASP A 735 6.88 39.05 38.71
C ASP A 735 6.70 40.25 37.76
N SER A 736 5.50 40.83 37.93
CA SER A 736 5.22 42.25 38.22
C SER A 736 5.47 43.35 37.17
N CYS A 737 4.35 44.03 36.90
CA CYS A 737 4.19 45.49 36.78
C CYS A 737 4.54 46.22 35.46
N GLU A 738 3.57 47.09 35.13
CA GLU A 738 3.65 48.34 34.35
C GLU A 738 3.48 48.29 32.81
N TYR A 739 2.23 48.56 32.43
CA TYR A 739 1.76 49.53 31.42
C TYR A 739 2.84 50.31 30.63
N GLU A 740 2.82 50.21 29.29
CA GLU A 740 2.42 51.27 28.34
C GLU A 740 2.50 50.79 26.86
N PRO A 741 1.61 51.25 25.94
CA PRO A 741 1.60 50.94 24.50
C PRO A 741 2.40 52.02 23.70
N PRO A 742 2.46 52.11 22.35
CA PRO A 742 2.09 51.23 21.21
C PRO A 742 3.21 51.08 20.12
N TYR A 743 3.00 50.24 19.08
CA TYR A 743 3.06 50.56 17.63
C TYR A 743 2.78 49.33 16.75
#